data_AF-A0A8S1S931-F1
#
_entry.id   AF-A0A8S1S931-F1
#
_cell.length_a   1.000
_cell.length_b   1.000
_cell.length_c   1.000
_cell.angle_alpha   90.00
_cell.angle_beta   90.00
_cell.angle_gamma   90.00
#
_symmetry.space_group_name_H-M   'P 1'
#
loop_
_entity.id
_entity.type
_entity.pdbx_description
1 polymer ?
#
loop_
_entity_poly.entity_id
_entity_poly.type
_entity_poly.pdbx_seq_one_letter_code
_entity_poly.pdbx_strand_id
1 'polypeptide(L)'
;MAEVPDEIRDLQSNVALSMLTDLFKQGKINQEQCDSYKKKFHKLHDTVVQTFKNHHFLWEKSKKLKTQLATEKQNLETALNDQANAQEKAQNLNASLKKTEAEYEMMEQLIDAKQFQCEEVEHEKSIILTRISEQEKMAKSKALPEMLQKDAEIERERDLLLEYKQKIESEQKSIDEKIEKIEQLKIENDEKLNKISKLNDEYIKIKDDPNRFSKNAEMLKSANKIMLKDLQGYKDDIGKKNKQIDDLNMELKKLQLKLQEYETQIDEEKSITEKNQREQAIQNDLSSKLKEEISDLSSQKVANDIEIRNGQLEIRRHRDTVSSLKKAIDLDKKELKKQQTQMQQINDTLHEQKMILENIKKEIVNLKYEIEKQNEIGENIAEEYTMLEGRVRKVKDKAEEKIQEQTKVDNEIKKFEKQMIELQNFEAEGLKRVKALTATRESMARKASSALAEVRETREELKIKELLIMDLQKKAQETEAKEHNYKSLYEEVKQARNKYVNMIQNSSQDLAELKERIKILQNELEILKNESQEKERTLLEYRHCLQVEVHKKDRSHAKLNKLEYQRKAKKEIIDQNINEIQKLNMIISSLEKDMLNLRKQYEQVCESRNHTGIVLIDRNDELCIMYEKCNIQDNILKSGELEIKRLEDDIRMIKIEIQEQKRKIDVARKDILQIPQLSSKVIQLKDELELEKKKESQLSEELENPNNQQRFRELGGEDPDQEALDAKIHVLEERLNNKKEQLLEKELILDEITNLSEKLRKQALDGRLSTLELSEKVNEFQAKLKDLTRKMMATIAELSMYQATAIKLQQEKDELENVVQEARQRLDKSLPPLPEHEDEYLRQQKAQIRYLEDRRQRLEKEQQDKMFEPFSCKTMAKQRVQQYIPDDNIGAPLPKNYGKQAPFYPPESNAQLRFYKKPKVKEIEI
;
A
#
# COMPACT_ATOMS: atom_id res chain seq x y z
N MET A 1 -19.00 93.92 -21.45
CA MET A 1 -18.41 95.15 -22.00
C MET A 1 -19.54 96.12 -22.30
N ALA A 2 -19.62 97.17 -21.50
CA ALA A 2 -20.42 98.37 -21.68
C ALA A 2 -19.82 99.36 -20.68
N GLU A 3 -18.68 99.93 -21.03
CA GLU A 3 -17.92 100.78 -20.10
C GLU A 3 -18.64 102.12 -19.92
N VAL A 4 -18.53 102.69 -18.72
CA VAL A 4 -19.10 104.02 -18.43
C VAL A 4 -18.36 105.03 -19.31
N PRO A 5 -19.05 105.90 -20.08
CA PRO A 5 -18.39 106.85 -20.97
C PRO A 5 -17.33 107.70 -20.25
N ASP A 6 -16.12 107.72 -20.81
CA ASP A 6 -14.97 108.39 -20.17
C ASP A 6 -15.14 109.90 -20.03
N GLU A 7 -16.07 110.52 -20.78
CA GLU A 7 -16.50 111.92 -20.63
C GLU A 7 -16.93 112.28 -19.19
N ILE A 8 -17.37 111.29 -18.39
CA ILE A 8 -17.78 111.51 -16.99
C ILE A 8 -16.58 111.46 -16.02
N ARG A 9 -15.41 110.96 -16.46
CA ARG A 9 -14.18 110.90 -15.63
C ARG A 9 -13.35 112.18 -15.68
N ASP A 10 -13.32 112.87 -16.82
CA ASP A 10 -12.40 114.00 -17.00
C ASP A 10 -12.96 115.31 -16.42
N LEU A 11 -12.52 115.62 -15.21
CA LEU A 11 -12.91 116.84 -14.48
C LEU A 11 -12.36 118.14 -15.10
N GLN A 12 -11.41 118.10 -16.03
CA GLN A 12 -10.77 119.31 -16.56
C GLN A 12 -11.56 120.00 -17.69
N SER A 13 -12.42 119.27 -18.40
CA SER A 13 -13.24 119.81 -19.51
C SER A 13 -14.59 120.40 -19.08
N ASN A 14 -15.01 120.15 -17.83
CA ASN A 14 -16.38 120.39 -17.39
C ASN A 14 -16.68 121.89 -17.19
N VAL A 15 -17.60 122.43 -18.00
CA VAL A 15 -17.91 123.88 -18.14
C VAL A 15 -18.21 124.58 -16.81
N ALA A 16 -18.81 123.88 -15.84
CA ALA A 16 -19.11 124.47 -14.53
C ALA A 16 -17.82 124.90 -13.77
N LEU A 17 -16.73 124.16 -13.91
CA LEU A 17 -15.45 124.48 -13.27
C LEU A 17 -14.74 125.64 -13.98
N SER A 18 -14.83 125.74 -15.32
CA SER A 18 -14.29 126.89 -16.06
C SER A 18 -15.03 128.18 -15.69
N MET A 19 -16.36 128.16 -15.64
CA MET A 19 -17.17 129.30 -15.18
C MET A 19 -16.82 129.73 -13.75
N LEU A 20 -16.59 128.79 -12.83
CA LEU A 20 -16.14 129.11 -11.46
C LEU A 20 -14.73 129.74 -11.44
N THR A 21 -13.82 129.36 -12.34
CA THR A 21 -12.52 130.03 -12.46
C THR A 21 -12.60 131.41 -13.13
N ASP A 22 -13.50 131.62 -14.09
CA ASP A 22 -13.64 132.90 -14.77
C ASP A 22 -14.41 133.93 -13.91
N LEU A 23 -15.38 133.50 -13.11
CA LEU A 23 -16.01 134.34 -12.08
C LEU A 23 -15.02 134.78 -10.98
N PHE A 24 -14.02 133.95 -10.68
CA PHE A 24 -12.89 134.32 -9.82
C PHE A 24 -11.95 135.32 -10.50
N LYS A 25 -11.55 135.10 -11.76
CA LYS A 25 -10.76 136.08 -12.55
C LYS A 25 -11.46 137.44 -12.70
N GLN A 26 -12.80 137.45 -12.75
CA GLN A 26 -13.61 138.68 -12.77
C GLN A 26 -13.77 139.35 -11.40
N GLY A 27 -13.15 138.84 -10.34
CA GLY A 27 -13.17 139.44 -8.99
C GLY A 27 -14.52 139.39 -8.28
N LYS A 28 -15.50 138.62 -8.78
CA LYS A 28 -16.89 138.60 -8.28
C LYS A 28 -17.13 137.63 -7.12
N ILE A 29 -16.14 136.77 -6.80
CA ILE A 29 -16.24 135.71 -5.80
C ILE A 29 -14.91 135.62 -5.04
N ASN A 30 -14.96 135.62 -3.70
CA ASN A 30 -13.75 135.46 -2.88
C ASN A 30 -13.14 134.06 -3.05
N GLN A 31 -11.82 133.93 -2.89
CA GLN A 31 -11.11 132.67 -3.16
C GLN A 31 -11.65 131.49 -2.32
N GLU A 32 -11.92 131.71 -1.04
CA GLU A 32 -12.55 130.72 -0.15
C GLU A 32 -13.94 130.26 -0.64
N GLN A 33 -14.73 131.16 -1.23
CA GLN A 33 -16.02 130.84 -1.80
C GLN A 33 -15.87 130.05 -3.10
N CYS A 34 -14.95 130.45 -3.99
CA CYS A 34 -14.64 129.72 -5.22
C CYS A 34 -14.22 128.26 -4.88
N ASP A 35 -13.32 128.07 -3.93
CA ASP A 35 -12.86 126.74 -3.53
C ASP A 35 -13.90 125.97 -2.70
N SER A 36 -14.79 126.65 -1.96
CA SER A 36 -15.97 126.05 -1.33
C SER A 36 -16.95 125.50 -2.39
N TYR A 37 -17.22 126.25 -3.45
CA TYR A 37 -18.09 125.80 -4.54
C TYR A 37 -17.44 124.71 -5.40
N LYS A 38 -16.13 124.78 -5.71
CA LYS A 38 -15.40 123.67 -6.34
C LYS A 38 -15.43 122.40 -5.48
N LYS A 39 -15.16 122.49 -4.17
CA LYS A 39 -15.22 121.34 -3.24
C LYS A 39 -16.63 120.75 -3.14
N LYS A 40 -17.69 121.58 -3.22
CA LYS A 40 -19.08 121.11 -3.32
C LYS A 40 -19.37 120.44 -4.67
N PHE A 41 -18.91 121.01 -5.78
CA PHE A 41 -19.08 120.46 -7.12
C PHE A 41 -18.37 119.11 -7.28
N HIS A 42 -17.10 119.01 -6.87
CA HIS A 42 -16.38 117.73 -6.85
C HIS A 42 -17.10 116.68 -6.01
N LYS A 43 -17.49 116.99 -4.76
CA LYS A 43 -18.28 116.06 -3.94
C LYS A 43 -19.59 115.62 -4.59
N LEU A 44 -20.28 116.49 -5.32
CA LEU A 44 -21.54 116.17 -5.99
C LEU A 44 -21.30 115.32 -7.26
N HIS A 45 -20.25 115.63 -8.03
CA HIS A 45 -19.80 114.82 -9.16
C HIS A 45 -19.35 113.43 -8.71
N ASP A 46 -18.56 113.35 -7.64
CA ASP A 46 -18.09 112.09 -7.05
C ASP A 46 -19.26 111.23 -6.55
N THR A 47 -20.26 111.82 -5.87
CA THR A 47 -21.46 111.06 -5.47
C THR A 47 -22.30 110.61 -6.66
N VAL A 48 -22.41 111.40 -7.73
CA VAL A 48 -23.09 110.99 -8.98
C VAL A 48 -22.33 109.87 -9.69
N VAL A 49 -21.00 109.96 -9.79
CA VAL A 49 -20.15 108.89 -10.33
C VAL A 49 -20.25 107.63 -9.47
N GLN A 50 -20.37 107.75 -8.14
CA GLN A 50 -20.59 106.62 -7.24
C GLN A 50 -22.01 106.05 -7.34
N THR A 51 -23.07 106.84 -7.52
CA THR A 51 -24.41 106.29 -7.74
C THR A 51 -24.52 105.59 -9.08
N PHE A 52 -23.90 106.09 -10.16
CA PHE A 52 -23.83 105.36 -11.44
C PHE A 52 -23.00 104.07 -11.35
N LYS A 53 -21.83 104.10 -10.71
CA LYS A 53 -21.03 102.88 -10.45
C LYS A 53 -21.80 101.86 -9.61
N ASN A 54 -22.48 102.30 -8.55
CA ASN A 54 -23.30 101.45 -7.69
C ASN A 54 -24.52 100.91 -8.44
N HIS A 55 -25.17 101.71 -9.29
CA HIS A 55 -26.29 101.24 -10.11
C HIS A 55 -25.84 100.18 -11.12
N HIS A 56 -24.71 100.38 -11.82
CA HIS A 56 -24.14 99.38 -12.72
C HIS A 56 -23.73 98.10 -11.96
N PHE A 57 -23.08 98.23 -10.80
CA PHE A 57 -22.69 97.09 -9.97
C PHE A 57 -23.91 96.32 -9.42
N LEU A 58 -24.95 97.02 -8.96
CA LEU A 58 -26.21 96.42 -8.52
C LEU A 58 -26.97 95.78 -9.68
N TRP A 59 -26.92 96.35 -10.89
CA TRP A 59 -27.50 95.75 -12.09
C TRP A 59 -26.75 94.49 -12.52
N GLU A 60 -25.41 94.50 -12.53
CA GLU A 60 -24.61 93.30 -12.76
C GLU A 60 -24.84 92.24 -11.67
N LYS A 61 -24.92 92.64 -10.40
CA LYS A 61 -25.21 91.73 -9.29
C LYS A 61 -26.62 91.17 -9.41
N SER A 62 -27.61 91.96 -9.83
CA SER A 62 -28.96 91.50 -10.15
C SER A 62 -28.97 90.54 -11.34
N LYS A 63 -28.18 90.79 -12.38
CA LYS A 63 -28.04 89.89 -13.54
C LYS A 63 -27.39 88.56 -13.16
N LYS A 64 -26.29 88.61 -12.39
CA LYS A 64 -25.59 87.43 -11.83
C LYS A 64 -26.49 86.63 -10.89
N LEU A 65 -27.23 87.30 -10.00
CA LEU A 65 -28.22 86.67 -9.13
C LEU A 65 -29.42 86.11 -9.92
N LYS A 66 -29.86 86.74 -11.02
CA LYS A 66 -30.90 86.17 -11.90
C LYS A 66 -30.41 84.93 -12.64
N THR A 67 -29.17 84.90 -13.12
CA THR A 67 -28.59 83.68 -13.72
C THR A 67 -28.38 82.59 -12.67
N GLN A 68 -27.92 82.93 -11.47
CA GLN A 68 -27.80 81.97 -10.36
C GLN A 68 -29.15 81.44 -9.91
N LEU A 69 -30.17 82.29 -9.77
CA LEU A 69 -31.53 81.87 -9.41
C LEU A 69 -32.19 81.06 -10.53
N ALA A 70 -31.83 81.29 -11.80
CA ALA A 70 -32.23 80.42 -12.91
C ALA A 70 -31.55 79.03 -12.84
N THR A 71 -30.25 78.95 -12.56
CA THR A 71 -29.57 77.65 -12.38
C THR A 71 -30.00 76.93 -11.10
N GLU A 72 -30.24 77.65 -10.00
CA GLU A 72 -30.81 77.09 -8.77
C GLU A 72 -32.23 76.56 -9.01
N LYS A 73 -33.06 77.28 -9.79
CA LYS A 73 -34.37 76.78 -10.21
C LYS A 73 -34.28 75.55 -11.10
N GLN A 74 -33.38 75.54 -12.08
CA GLN A 74 -33.19 74.40 -12.96
C GLN A 74 -32.67 73.18 -12.18
N ASN A 75 -31.76 73.39 -11.23
CA ASN A 75 -31.27 72.36 -10.31
C ASN A 75 -32.37 71.86 -9.37
N LEU A 76 -33.28 72.74 -8.91
CA LEU A 76 -34.48 72.37 -8.15
C LEU A 76 -35.49 71.62 -9.00
N GLU A 77 -35.70 71.98 -10.27
CA GLU A 77 -36.57 71.24 -11.20
C GLU A 77 -35.98 69.86 -11.53
N THR A 78 -34.67 69.73 -11.72
CA THR A 78 -34.03 68.41 -11.84
C THR A 78 -34.10 67.62 -10.53
N ALA A 79 -33.86 68.24 -9.37
CA ALA A 79 -33.96 67.56 -8.08
C ALA A 79 -35.39 67.15 -7.73
N LEU A 80 -36.40 67.95 -8.10
CA LEU A 80 -37.82 67.59 -7.96
C LEU A 80 -38.22 66.48 -8.93
N ASN A 81 -37.73 66.50 -10.18
CA ASN A 81 -37.94 65.40 -11.13
C ASN A 81 -37.23 64.13 -10.67
N ASP A 82 -36.02 64.20 -10.15
CA ASP A 82 -35.29 63.05 -9.60
C ASP A 82 -35.93 62.54 -8.31
N GLN A 83 -36.46 63.42 -7.46
CA GLN A 83 -37.26 63.05 -6.29
C GLN A 83 -38.59 62.42 -6.70
N ALA A 84 -39.26 62.90 -7.75
CA ALA A 84 -40.48 62.31 -8.30
C ALA A 84 -40.17 60.94 -8.93
N ASN A 85 -39.12 60.83 -9.75
CA ASN A 85 -38.63 59.57 -10.30
C ASN A 85 -38.23 58.58 -9.20
N ALA A 86 -37.65 59.05 -8.09
CA ALA A 86 -37.32 58.23 -6.93
C ALA A 86 -38.57 57.81 -6.15
N GLN A 87 -39.57 58.68 -5.99
CA GLN A 87 -40.87 58.33 -5.40
C GLN A 87 -41.65 57.36 -6.28
N GLU A 88 -41.65 57.51 -7.60
CA GLU A 88 -42.28 56.59 -8.53
C GLU A 88 -41.56 55.23 -8.54
N LYS A 89 -40.22 55.21 -8.54
CA LYS A 89 -39.45 53.97 -8.34
C LYS A 89 -39.71 53.33 -6.98
N ALA A 90 -39.84 54.11 -5.90
CA ALA A 90 -40.18 53.61 -4.58
C ALA A 90 -41.63 53.11 -4.48
N GLN A 91 -42.59 53.76 -5.15
CA GLN A 91 -43.97 53.29 -5.26
C GLN A 91 -44.05 52.00 -6.09
N ASN A 92 -43.33 51.91 -7.20
CA ASN A 92 -43.24 50.70 -8.00
C ASN A 92 -42.53 49.56 -7.25
N LEU A 93 -41.46 49.85 -6.50
CA LEU A 93 -40.79 48.88 -5.62
C LEU A 93 -41.71 48.43 -4.48
N ASN A 94 -42.46 49.34 -3.85
CA ASN A 94 -43.46 49.01 -2.83
C ASN A 94 -44.66 48.25 -3.42
N ALA A 95 -45.00 48.47 -4.70
CA ALA A 95 -46.04 47.73 -5.41
C ALA A 95 -45.57 46.33 -5.82
N SER A 96 -44.28 46.14 -6.15
CA SER A 96 -43.70 44.80 -6.28
C SER A 96 -43.53 44.11 -4.94
N LEU A 97 -43.10 44.82 -3.88
CA LEU A 97 -43.01 44.26 -2.53
C LEU A 97 -44.38 43.78 -2.05
N LYS A 98 -45.44 44.60 -2.17
CA LYS A 98 -46.80 44.16 -1.83
C LYS A 98 -47.34 43.01 -2.67
N LYS A 99 -46.84 42.82 -3.89
CA LYS A 99 -47.14 41.60 -4.67
C LYS A 99 -46.38 40.40 -4.13
N THR A 100 -45.07 40.52 -3.87
CA THR A 100 -44.29 39.43 -3.27
C THR A 100 -44.71 39.11 -1.83
N GLU A 101 -45.22 40.09 -1.07
CA GLU A 101 -45.81 39.92 0.26
C GLU A 101 -47.14 39.17 0.14
N ALA A 102 -48.04 39.55 -0.76
CA ALA A 102 -49.28 38.81 -1.01
C ALA A 102 -49.05 37.41 -1.61
N GLU A 103 -48.05 37.25 -2.47
CA GLU A 103 -47.60 35.95 -2.98
C GLU A 103 -46.99 35.10 -1.85
N TYR A 104 -46.25 35.71 -0.91
CA TYR A 104 -45.74 35.03 0.27
C TYR A 104 -46.88 34.64 1.24
N GLU A 105 -47.82 35.53 1.56
CA GLU A 105 -49.01 35.23 2.37
C GLU A 105 -49.86 34.11 1.73
N MET A 106 -50.01 34.09 0.40
CA MET A 106 -50.70 32.99 -0.28
C MET A 106 -49.89 31.69 -0.31
N MET A 107 -48.55 31.76 -0.34
CA MET A 107 -47.69 30.59 -0.19
C MET A 107 -47.66 30.08 1.26
N GLU A 108 -47.76 30.95 2.26
CA GLU A 108 -47.88 30.63 3.69
C GLU A 108 -49.24 29.99 3.96
N GLN A 109 -50.35 30.54 3.45
CA GLN A 109 -51.67 29.90 3.48
C GLN A 109 -51.71 28.55 2.73
N LEU A 110 -50.94 28.40 1.63
CA LEU A 110 -50.78 27.12 0.95
C LEU A 110 -49.93 26.12 1.76
N ILE A 111 -48.92 26.60 2.49
CA ILE A 111 -48.12 25.79 3.42
C ILE A 111 -48.97 25.35 4.60
N ASP A 112 -49.76 26.22 5.21
CA ASP A 112 -50.69 25.90 6.30
C ASP A 112 -51.77 24.91 5.83
N ALA A 113 -52.38 25.14 4.65
CA ALA A 113 -53.32 24.20 4.05
C ALA A 113 -52.66 22.85 3.70
N LYS A 114 -51.35 22.82 3.42
CA LYS A 114 -50.59 21.58 3.22
C LYS A 114 -50.20 20.90 4.53
N GLN A 115 -49.89 21.65 5.59
CA GLN A 115 -49.68 21.12 6.93
C GLN A 115 -50.98 20.50 7.46
N PHE A 116 -52.12 21.18 7.32
CA PHE A 116 -53.43 20.63 7.68
C PHE A 116 -53.77 19.35 6.88
N GLN A 117 -53.49 19.33 5.57
CA GLN A 117 -53.64 18.10 4.77
C GLN A 117 -52.66 17.00 5.19
N CYS A 118 -51.45 17.33 5.65
CA CYS A 118 -50.53 16.36 6.24
C CYS A 118 -51.05 15.85 7.59
N GLU A 119 -51.61 16.69 8.46
CA GLU A 119 -52.23 16.28 9.72
C GLU A 119 -53.46 15.40 9.50
N GLU A 120 -54.33 15.72 8.54
CA GLU A 120 -55.44 14.85 8.12
C GLU A 120 -54.93 13.51 7.61
N VAL A 121 -53.91 13.49 6.73
CA VAL A 121 -53.31 12.25 6.22
C VAL A 121 -52.59 11.46 7.31
N GLU A 122 -51.97 12.10 8.30
CA GLU A 122 -51.37 11.44 9.47
C GLU A 122 -52.45 10.87 10.40
N HIS A 123 -53.59 11.54 10.54
CA HIS A 123 -54.73 11.02 11.29
C HIS A 123 -55.39 9.84 10.56
N GLU A 124 -55.62 9.92 9.25
CA GLU A 124 -56.08 8.78 8.44
C GLU A 124 -55.09 7.62 8.52
N LYS A 125 -53.78 7.87 8.40
CA LYS A 125 -52.70 6.89 8.59
C LYS A 125 -52.75 6.26 9.98
N SER A 126 -53.07 7.00 11.04
CA SER A 126 -53.27 6.46 12.40
C SER A 126 -54.49 5.52 12.50
N ILE A 127 -55.59 5.85 11.81
CA ILE A 127 -56.82 5.05 11.73
C ILE A 127 -56.61 3.80 10.86
N ILE A 128 -55.81 3.91 9.79
CA ILE A 128 -55.41 2.80 8.92
C ILE A 128 -54.46 1.86 9.66
N LEU A 129 -53.48 2.38 10.42
CA LEU A 129 -52.55 1.57 11.22
C LEU A 129 -53.25 0.80 12.34
N THR A 130 -54.24 1.41 13.02
CA THR A 130 -55.06 0.67 14.01
C THR A 130 -55.90 -0.42 13.36
N ARG A 131 -56.55 -0.14 12.21
CA ARG A 131 -57.25 -1.15 11.38
C ARG A 131 -56.33 -2.29 10.92
N ILE A 132 -55.11 -1.98 10.49
CA ILE A 132 -54.11 -2.99 10.08
C ILE A 132 -53.71 -3.83 11.29
N SER A 133 -53.50 -3.25 12.48
CA SER A 133 -53.24 -3.99 13.72
C SER A 133 -54.38 -4.97 14.07
N GLU A 134 -55.63 -4.58 13.86
CA GLU A 134 -56.80 -5.44 14.09
C GLU A 134 -56.90 -6.56 13.03
N GLN A 135 -56.69 -6.22 11.75
CA GLN A 135 -56.64 -7.20 10.66
C GLN A 135 -55.48 -8.19 10.82
N GLU A 136 -54.31 -7.75 11.28
CA GLU A 136 -53.18 -8.62 11.59
C GLU A 136 -53.49 -9.59 12.73
N LYS A 137 -54.16 -9.14 13.81
CA LYS A 137 -54.60 -10.04 14.89
C LYS A 137 -55.58 -11.10 14.37
N MET A 138 -56.48 -10.72 13.48
CA MET A 138 -57.45 -11.63 12.82
C MET A 138 -56.83 -12.52 11.73
N ALA A 139 -55.69 -12.13 11.15
CA ALA A 139 -54.93 -12.94 10.21
C ALA A 139 -54.02 -13.95 10.94
N LYS A 140 -53.33 -13.51 12.00
CA LYS A 140 -52.43 -14.35 12.82
C LYS A 140 -53.17 -15.51 13.51
N SER A 141 -54.45 -15.34 13.86
CA SER A 141 -55.29 -16.43 14.39
C SER A 141 -55.74 -17.45 13.34
N LYS A 142 -55.72 -17.09 12.04
CA LYS A 142 -56.06 -17.99 10.92
C LYS A 142 -54.85 -18.64 10.25
N ALA A 143 -53.72 -17.96 10.19
CA ALA A 143 -52.51 -18.43 9.50
C ALA A 143 -51.72 -19.50 10.28
N LEU A 144 -51.87 -19.57 11.62
CA LEU A 144 -51.07 -20.45 12.47
C LEU A 144 -51.14 -21.95 12.08
N PRO A 145 -52.33 -22.53 11.77
CA PRO A 145 -52.43 -23.93 11.33
C PRO A 145 -51.86 -24.17 9.93
N GLU A 146 -51.99 -23.20 9.02
CA GLU A 146 -51.51 -23.31 7.63
C GLU A 146 -49.99 -23.20 7.57
N MET A 147 -49.37 -22.34 8.40
CA MET A 147 -47.91 -22.29 8.56
C MET A 147 -47.36 -23.63 9.04
N LEU A 148 -47.93 -24.23 10.09
CA LEU A 148 -47.48 -25.54 10.59
C LEU A 148 -47.55 -26.66 9.55
N GLN A 149 -48.50 -26.61 8.61
CA GLN A 149 -48.54 -27.54 7.48
C GLN A 149 -47.47 -27.22 6.42
N LYS A 150 -47.24 -25.94 6.11
CA LYS A 150 -46.21 -25.51 5.15
C LYS A 150 -44.79 -25.75 5.66
N ASP A 151 -44.52 -25.54 6.94
CA ASP A 151 -43.22 -25.82 7.56
C ASP A 151 -42.91 -27.33 7.50
N ALA A 152 -43.92 -28.19 7.74
CA ALA A 152 -43.78 -29.65 7.60
C ALA A 152 -43.65 -30.14 6.14
N GLU A 153 -44.06 -29.35 5.14
CA GLU A 153 -43.72 -29.60 3.73
C GLU A 153 -42.30 -29.12 3.40
N ILE A 154 -41.90 -27.96 3.92
CA ILE A 154 -40.56 -27.38 3.76
C ILE A 154 -39.48 -28.29 4.37
N GLU A 155 -39.73 -28.96 5.50
CA GLU A 155 -38.79 -29.95 6.04
C GLU A 155 -38.62 -31.16 5.11
N ARG A 156 -39.70 -31.68 4.52
CA ARG A 156 -39.61 -32.79 3.54
C ARG A 156 -38.85 -32.38 2.27
N GLU A 157 -39.06 -31.16 1.77
CA GLU A 157 -38.28 -30.66 0.63
C GLU A 157 -36.80 -30.41 0.99
N ARG A 158 -36.49 -30.04 2.24
CA ARG A 158 -35.11 -29.94 2.73
C ARG A 158 -34.41 -31.29 2.80
N ASP A 159 -35.09 -32.34 3.27
CA ASP A 159 -34.55 -33.70 3.31
C ASP A 159 -34.32 -34.26 1.90
N LEU A 160 -35.26 -34.04 0.97
CA LEU A 160 -35.08 -34.39 -0.44
C LEU A 160 -33.91 -33.60 -1.07
N LEU A 161 -33.77 -32.30 -0.76
CA LEU A 161 -32.61 -31.50 -1.17
C LEU A 161 -31.29 -32.00 -0.56
N LEU A 162 -31.31 -32.61 0.63
CA LEU A 162 -30.14 -33.23 1.24
C LEU A 162 -29.73 -34.50 0.50
N GLU A 163 -30.70 -35.36 0.14
CA GLU A 163 -30.44 -36.52 -0.74
C GLU A 163 -29.90 -36.09 -2.11
N TYR A 164 -30.50 -35.08 -2.75
CA TYR A 164 -30.02 -34.59 -4.04
C TYR A 164 -28.61 -33.99 -3.96
N LYS A 165 -28.25 -33.33 -2.84
CA LYS A 165 -26.86 -32.89 -2.61
C LYS A 165 -25.90 -34.07 -2.47
N GLN A 166 -26.24 -35.13 -1.72
CA GLN A 166 -25.40 -36.32 -1.60
C GLN A 166 -25.23 -37.07 -2.94
N LYS A 167 -26.27 -37.07 -3.79
CA LYS A 167 -26.20 -37.58 -5.17
C LYS A 167 -25.27 -36.72 -6.03
N ILE A 168 -25.40 -35.38 -5.98
CA ILE A 168 -24.50 -34.45 -6.67
C ILE A 168 -23.04 -34.57 -6.19
N GLU A 169 -22.80 -34.73 -4.89
CA GLU A 169 -21.44 -34.90 -4.34
C GLU A 169 -20.78 -36.23 -4.75
N SER A 170 -21.56 -37.29 -4.96
CA SER A 170 -21.04 -38.58 -5.44
C SER A 170 -20.84 -38.58 -6.97
N GLU A 171 -21.70 -37.88 -7.72
CA GLU A 171 -21.47 -37.60 -9.14
C GLU A 171 -20.24 -36.70 -9.37
N GLN A 172 -20.04 -35.66 -8.54
CA GLN A 172 -18.86 -34.79 -8.58
C GLN A 172 -17.57 -35.58 -8.34
N LYS A 173 -17.50 -36.40 -7.29
CA LYS A 173 -16.35 -37.29 -7.05
C LYS A 173 -16.10 -38.24 -8.24
N SER A 174 -17.16 -38.75 -8.87
CA SER A 174 -17.04 -39.55 -10.10
C SER A 174 -16.63 -38.74 -11.33
N ILE A 175 -16.79 -37.41 -11.35
CA ILE A 175 -16.28 -36.52 -12.39
C ILE A 175 -14.80 -36.21 -12.14
N ASP A 176 -14.43 -35.93 -10.89
CA ASP A 176 -13.04 -35.66 -10.49
C ASP A 176 -12.14 -36.88 -10.78
N GLU A 177 -12.59 -38.10 -10.43
CA GLU A 177 -11.94 -39.36 -10.80
C GLU A 177 -11.78 -39.57 -12.33
N LYS A 178 -12.64 -38.95 -13.14
CA LYS A 178 -12.53 -38.99 -14.61
C LYS A 178 -11.59 -37.90 -15.12
N ILE A 179 -11.54 -36.73 -14.46
CA ILE A 179 -10.58 -35.66 -14.75
C ILE A 179 -9.15 -36.15 -14.48
N GLU A 180 -8.88 -36.77 -13.32
CA GLU A 180 -7.56 -37.35 -13.02
C GLU A 180 -7.14 -38.40 -14.05
N LYS A 181 -8.05 -39.29 -14.48
CA LYS A 181 -7.79 -40.27 -15.54
C LYS A 181 -7.55 -39.61 -16.91
N ILE A 182 -8.23 -38.50 -17.21
CA ILE A 182 -7.98 -37.70 -18.42
C ILE A 182 -6.61 -37.00 -18.35
N GLU A 183 -6.16 -36.54 -17.18
CA GLU A 183 -4.83 -35.95 -17.01
C GLU A 183 -3.71 -36.97 -17.10
N GLN A 184 -3.88 -38.15 -16.52
CA GLN A 184 -2.96 -39.29 -16.72
C GLN A 184 -2.85 -39.67 -18.21
N LEU A 185 -3.99 -39.74 -18.93
CA LEU A 185 -4.01 -40.01 -20.37
C LEU A 185 -3.43 -38.87 -21.23
N LYS A 186 -3.47 -37.61 -20.76
CA LYS A 186 -2.74 -36.50 -21.41
C LYS A 186 -1.23 -36.68 -21.26
N ILE A 187 -0.75 -36.93 -20.03
CA ILE A 187 0.68 -37.16 -19.75
C ILE A 187 1.22 -38.34 -20.58
N GLU A 188 0.47 -39.45 -20.67
CA GLU A 188 0.82 -40.56 -21.54
C GLU A 188 0.88 -40.20 -23.04
N ASN A 189 -0.01 -39.33 -23.52
CA ASN A 189 -0.02 -38.89 -24.91
C ASN A 189 1.12 -37.91 -25.20
N ASP A 190 1.45 -37.02 -24.26
CA ASP A 190 2.60 -36.13 -24.36
C ASP A 190 3.92 -36.93 -24.34
N GLU A 191 4.01 -38.00 -23.56
CA GLU A 191 5.13 -38.95 -23.65
C GLU A 191 5.23 -39.63 -25.03
N LYS A 192 4.10 -40.07 -25.59
CA LYS A 192 4.05 -40.72 -26.92
C LYS A 192 4.42 -39.73 -28.03
N LEU A 193 3.96 -38.47 -27.96
CA LEU A 193 4.36 -37.38 -28.85
C LEU A 193 5.86 -37.07 -28.73
N ASN A 194 6.41 -37.03 -27.52
CA ASN A 194 7.84 -36.85 -27.30
C ASN A 194 8.70 -38.02 -27.80
N LYS A 195 8.16 -39.24 -27.84
CA LYS A 195 8.81 -40.41 -28.47
C LYS A 195 8.77 -40.32 -30.00
N ILE A 196 7.65 -39.90 -30.60
CA ILE A 196 7.51 -39.66 -32.05
C ILE A 196 8.44 -38.53 -32.52
N SER A 197 8.55 -37.44 -31.74
CA SER A 197 9.45 -36.32 -32.00
C SER A 197 10.91 -36.78 -32.13
N LYS A 198 11.40 -37.56 -31.15
CA LYS A 198 12.78 -38.08 -31.14
C LYS A 198 13.09 -39.01 -32.32
N LEU A 199 12.13 -39.84 -32.74
CA LEU A 199 12.28 -40.71 -33.91
C LEU A 199 12.34 -39.91 -35.23
N ASN A 200 11.60 -38.80 -35.36
CA ASN A 200 11.74 -37.88 -36.49
C ASN A 200 13.11 -37.17 -36.49
N ASP A 201 13.60 -36.73 -35.32
CA ASP A 201 14.93 -36.13 -35.17
C ASP A 201 16.07 -37.11 -35.53
N GLU A 202 15.87 -38.41 -35.35
CA GLU A 202 16.82 -39.46 -35.77
C GLU A 202 16.75 -39.73 -37.27
N TYR A 203 15.54 -39.76 -37.85
CA TYR A 203 15.34 -39.87 -39.30
C TYR A 203 15.97 -38.71 -40.08
N ILE A 204 15.92 -37.48 -39.54
CA ILE A 204 16.56 -36.30 -40.16
C ILE A 204 18.09 -36.42 -40.15
N LYS A 205 18.70 -36.89 -39.04
CA LYS A 205 20.16 -36.98 -38.91
C LYS A 205 20.80 -37.92 -39.95
N ILE A 206 20.14 -39.03 -40.27
CA ILE A 206 20.59 -40.04 -41.26
C ILE A 206 20.66 -39.48 -42.70
N LYS A 207 20.05 -38.32 -42.98
CA LYS A 207 19.95 -37.74 -44.33
C LYS A 207 21.13 -36.82 -44.73
N ASP A 208 21.88 -36.28 -43.76
CA ASP A 208 22.82 -35.16 -43.99
C ASP A 208 24.32 -35.53 -43.93
N ASP A 209 24.67 -36.77 -43.61
CA ASP A 209 26.04 -37.19 -43.30
C ASP A 209 27.14 -36.93 -44.38
N PRO A 210 26.87 -36.95 -45.71
CA PRO A 210 27.92 -36.73 -46.71
C PRO A 210 28.65 -35.38 -46.62
N ASN A 211 28.01 -34.33 -46.09
CA ASN A 211 28.51 -32.95 -46.17
C ASN A 211 29.42 -32.50 -45.00
N ARG A 212 29.56 -33.30 -43.94
CA ARG A 212 30.21 -32.82 -42.69
C ARG A 212 31.75 -32.88 -42.68
N PHE A 213 32.36 -33.79 -43.43
CA PHE A 213 33.82 -34.00 -43.35
C PHE A 213 34.68 -32.92 -44.02
N SER A 214 34.14 -32.16 -44.98
CA SER A 214 34.91 -31.16 -45.74
C SER A 214 35.18 -29.86 -44.96
N LYS A 215 34.19 -29.34 -44.20
CA LYS A 215 34.28 -28.00 -43.58
C LYS A 215 35.12 -27.92 -42.29
N ASN A 216 35.38 -29.04 -41.62
CA ASN A 216 36.09 -29.06 -40.35
C ASN A 216 37.59 -28.75 -40.47
N ALA A 217 38.17 -28.85 -41.66
CA ALA A 217 39.59 -28.53 -41.91
C ALA A 217 39.90 -27.02 -41.90
N GLU A 218 38.92 -26.17 -42.25
CA GLU A 218 39.14 -24.72 -42.41
C GLU A 218 38.93 -23.95 -41.10
N MET A 219 37.95 -24.38 -40.28
CA MET A 219 37.61 -23.78 -38.98
C MET A 219 38.79 -23.70 -37.98
N LEU A 220 39.73 -24.64 -38.05
CA LEU A 220 40.89 -24.66 -37.15
C LEU A 220 41.91 -23.54 -37.43
N LYS A 221 41.92 -22.98 -38.66
CA LYS A 221 42.82 -21.86 -39.02
C LYS A 221 42.26 -20.49 -38.67
N SER A 222 40.94 -20.34 -38.53
CA SER A 222 40.31 -19.09 -38.10
C SER A 222 40.31 -18.91 -36.58
N ALA A 223 40.09 -19.99 -35.80
CA ALA A 223 40.01 -19.95 -34.34
C ALA A 223 41.23 -19.29 -33.65
N ASN A 224 42.45 -19.68 -34.04
CA ASN A 224 43.70 -19.10 -33.49
C ASN A 224 43.83 -17.59 -33.73
N LYS A 225 43.15 -17.04 -34.74
CA LYS A 225 43.19 -15.60 -35.08
C LYS A 225 42.14 -14.78 -34.31
N ILE A 226 41.14 -15.44 -33.72
CA ILE A 226 40.13 -14.84 -32.84
C ILE A 226 40.66 -14.77 -31.41
N MET A 227 41.27 -15.85 -30.91
CA MET A 227 41.76 -15.97 -29.53
C MET A 227 42.84 -14.92 -29.15
N LEU A 228 43.66 -14.49 -30.12
CA LEU A 228 44.60 -13.37 -29.94
C LEU A 228 43.93 -12.00 -29.87
N LYS A 229 42.73 -11.85 -30.46
CA LYS A 229 41.93 -10.62 -30.43
C LYS A 229 41.15 -10.50 -29.11
N ASP A 230 40.69 -11.62 -28.56
CA ASP A 230 39.98 -11.66 -27.28
C ASP A 230 40.90 -11.29 -26.11
N LEU A 231 42.17 -11.75 -26.14
CA LEU A 231 43.22 -11.33 -25.19
C LEU A 231 43.54 -9.83 -25.23
N GLN A 232 43.29 -9.15 -26.35
CA GLN A 232 43.34 -7.69 -26.44
C GLN A 232 42.10 -7.07 -25.78
N GLY A 233 40.91 -7.58 -26.11
CA GLY A 233 39.62 -7.12 -25.57
C GLY A 233 39.54 -7.18 -24.05
N TYR A 234 40.03 -8.25 -23.41
CA TYR A 234 40.05 -8.37 -21.95
C TYR A 234 40.92 -7.29 -21.27
N LYS A 235 41.98 -6.79 -21.92
CA LYS A 235 42.77 -5.66 -21.38
C LYS A 235 42.01 -4.34 -21.49
N ASP A 236 41.33 -4.10 -22.61
CA ASP A 236 40.49 -2.91 -22.79
C ASP A 236 39.29 -2.89 -21.84
N ASP A 237 38.71 -4.06 -21.53
CA ASP A 237 37.59 -4.18 -20.57
C ASP A 237 38.04 -4.01 -19.11
N ILE A 238 39.24 -4.45 -18.73
CA ILE A 238 39.85 -4.07 -17.44
C ILE A 238 40.06 -2.54 -17.38
N GLY A 239 40.51 -1.92 -18.47
CA GLY A 239 40.63 -0.47 -18.58
C GLY A 239 39.30 0.28 -18.41
N LYS A 240 38.20 -0.25 -18.96
CA LYS A 240 36.84 0.29 -18.76
C LYS A 240 36.35 0.07 -17.33
N LYS A 241 36.64 -1.08 -16.71
CA LYS A 241 36.22 -1.40 -15.34
C LYS A 241 36.94 -0.54 -14.30
N ASN A 242 38.22 -0.25 -14.49
CA ASN A 242 38.94 0.67 -13.61
C ASN A 242 38.35 2.09 -13.69
N LYS A 243 38.02 2.59 -14.89
CA LYS A 243 37.31 3.87 -15.04
C LYS A 243 35.93 3.88 -14.36
N GLN A 244 35.16 2.80 -14.48
CA GLN A 244 33.89 2.66 -13.75
C GLN A 244 34.08 2.68 -12.22
N ILE A 245 35.21 2.19 -11.70
CA ILE A 245 35.54 2.28 -10.27
C ILE A 245 35.89 3.74 -9.89
N ASP A 246 36.65 4.46 -10.71
CA ASP A 246 36.96 5.88 -10.50
C ASP A 246 35.71 6.77 -10.55
N ASP A 247 34.82 6.51 -11.51
CA ASP A 247 33.51 7.19 -11.64
C ASP A 247 32.63 6.93 -10.40
N LEU A 248 32.51 5.66 -9.96
CA LEU A 248 31.78 5.29 -8.74
C LEU A 248 32.40 5.91 -7.47
N ASN A 249 33.73 6.08 -7.41
CA ASN A 249 34.40 6.78 -6.32
C ASN A 249 34.11 8.29 -6.33
N MET A 250 33.91 8.91 -7.51
CA MET A 250 33.38 10.28 -7.60
C MET A 250 31.90 10.37 -7.21
N GLU A 251 31.08 9.37 -7.55
CA GLU A 251 29.68 9.31 -7.12
C GLU A 251 29.53 9.11 -5.60
N LEU A 252 30.38 8.28 -4.98
CA LEU A 252 30.45 8.15 -3.52
C LEU A 252 30.75 9.48 -2.82
N LYS A 253 31.70 10.28 -3.33
CA LYS A 253 31.97 11.63 -2.78
C LYS A 253 30.78 12.59 -2.96
N LYS A 254 30.07 12.50 -4.08
CA LYS A 254 28.82 13.29 -4.31
C LYS A 254 27.68 12.82 -3.39
N LEU A 255 27.60 11.53 -3.08
CA LEU A 255 26.64 10.96 -2.13
C LEU A 255 26.98 11.33 -0.67
N GLN A 256 28.26 11.45 -0.31
CA GLN A 256 28.67 11.94 1.01
C GLN A 256 28.30 13.42 1.23
N LEU A 257 28.50 14.28 0.22
CA LEU A 257 28.02 15.67 0.29
C LEU A 257 26.49 15.73 0.40
N LYS A 258 25.77 14.94 -0.39
CA LYS A 258 24.30 14.83 -0.28
C LYS A 258 23.82 14.28 1.06
N LEU A 259 24.59 13.41 1.72
CA LEU A 259 24.26 12.97 3.08
C LEU A 259 24.31 14.12 4.07
N GLN A 260 25.28 15.03 3.97
CA GLN A 260 25.32 16.23 4.81
C GLN A 260 24.19 17.22 4.47
N GLU A 261 23.85 17.38 3.19
CA GLU A 261 22.66 18.14 2.77
C GLU A 261 21.37 17.54 3.36
N TYR A 262 21.22 16.21 3.32
CA TYR A 262 20.08 15.51 3.92
C TYR A 262 20.07 15.56 5.45
N GLU A 263 21.22 15.56 6.14
CA GLU A 263 21.29 15.79 7.59
C GLU A 263 20.76 17.18 7.95
N THR A 264 21.14 18.23 7.20
CA THR A 264 20.57 19.58 7.40
C THR A 264 19.06 19.65 7.09
N GLN A 265 18.60 18.98 6.03
CA GLN A 265 17.17 18.90 5.70
C GLN A 265 16.36 18.11 6.73
N ILE A 266 16.96 17.10 7.39
CA ILE A 266 16.31 16.35 8.47
C ILE A 266 16.07 17.22 9.71
N ASP A 267 16.93 18.19 10.00
CA ASP A 267 16.70 19.15 11.10
C ASP A 267 15.66 20.22 10.75
N GLU A 268 15.58 20.64 9.48
CA GLU A 268 14.46 21.46 8.99
C GLU A 268 13.13 20.68 8.99
N GLU A 269 13.13 19.41 8.57
CA GLU A 269 11.96 18.53 8.64
C GLU A 269 11.50 18.29 10.07
N LYS A 270 12.39 18.19 11.07
CA LYS A 270 12.00 18.14 12.50
C LYS A 270 11.18 19.37 12.89
N SER A 271 11.63 20.58 12.54
CA SER A 271 10.89 21.83 12.78
C SER A 271 9.51 21.85 12.08
N ILE A 272 9.40 21.21 10.92
CA ILE A 272 8.13 21.02 10.21
C ILE A 272 7.26 19.97 10.92
N THR A 273 7.81 18.88 11.47
CA THR A 273 7.02 17.87 12.19
C THR A 273 6.36 18.39 13.46
N GLU A 274 6.98 19.31 14.20
CA GLU A 274 6.34 19.95 15.37
C GLU A 274 5.14 20.84 14.98
N LYS A 275 5.18 21.46 13.79
CA LYS A 275 4.04 22.19 13.22
C LYS A 275 2.96 21.21 12.73
N ASN A 276 3.36 20.15 12.02
CA ASN A 276 2.47 19.11 11.55
C ASN A 276 1.74 18.38 12.69
N GLN A 277 2.34 18.24 13.88
CA GLN A 277 1.66 17.67 15.06
C GLN A 277 0.50 18.57 15.55
N ARG A 278 0.63 19.90 15.43
CA ARG A 278 -0.47 20.84 15.74
C ARG A 278 -1.53 20.85 14.64
N GLU A 279 -1.13 20.76 13.38
CA GLU A 279 -2.07 20.58 12.27
C GLU A 279 -2.78 19.22 12.31
N GLN A 280 -2.13 18.16 12.80
CA GLN A 280 -2.75 16.85 13.02
C GLN A 280 -3.82 16.87 14.12
N ALA A 281 -3.68 17.69 15.16
CA ALA A 281 -4.77 17.91 16.11
C ALA A 281 -6.01 18.53 15.43
N ILE A 282 -5.80 19.56 14.61
CA ILE A 282 -6.87 20.23 13.84
C ILE A 282 -7.46 19.28 12.77
N GLN A 283 -6.63 18.47 12.10
CA GLN A 283 -7.11 17.43 11.18
C GLN A 283 -7.88 16.32 11.90
N ASN A 284 -7.55 15.98 13.15
CA ASN A 284 -8.32 14.99 13.91
C ASN A 284 -9.72 15.51 14.27
N ASP A 285 -9.85 16.78 14.66
CA ASP A 285 -11.15 17.46 14.90
C ASP A 285 -11.95 17.74 13.62
N LEU A 286 -11.28 17.86 12.47
CA LEU A 286 -11.94 17.79 11.16
C LEU A 286 -12.32 16.35 10.80
N SER A 287 -11.53 15.35 11.20
CA SER A 287 -11.82 13.94 10.92
C SER A 287 -12.98 13.37 11.74
N SER A 288 -13.30 13.93 12.91
CA SER A 288 -14.49 13.57 13.68
C SER A 288 -15.74 14.11 12.99
N LYS A 289 -15.75 15.39 12.63
CA LYS A 289 -16.82 16.02 11.85
C LYS A 289 -17.03 15.34 10.50
N LEU A 290 -15.94 15.02 9.78
CA LEU A 290 -16.03 14.24 8.54
C LEU A 290 -16.51 12.79 8.76
N LYS A 291 -16.38 12.21 9.96
CA LYS A 291 -16.98 10.89 10.28
C LYS A 291 -18.47 11.01 10.59
N GLU A 292 -18.90 12.11 11.21
CA GLU A 292 -20.32 12.44 11.39
C GLU A 292 -20.98 12.73 10.03
N GLU A 293 -20.37 13.58 9.19
CA GLU A 293 -20.81 13.82 7.80
C GLU A 293 -20.80 12.54 6.95
N ILE A 294 -19.80 11.65 7.08
CA ILE A 294 -19.80 10.34 6.39
C ILE A 294 -20.87 9.40 6.97
N SER A 295 -21.17 9.46 8.27
CA SER A 295 -22.29 8.73 8.87
C SER A 295 -23.62 9.20 8.29
N ASP A 296 -23.84 10.52 8.21
CA ASP A 296 -25.07 11.10 7.68
C ASP A 296 -25.20 10.94 6.16
N LEU A 297 -24.10 11.05 5.41
CA LEU A 297 -24.08 10.67 3.99
C LEU A 297 -24.30 9.15 3.81
N SER A 298 -23.93 8.30 4.78
CA SER A 298 -24.24 6.86 4.73
C SER A 298 -25.70 6.56 5.06
N SER A 299 -26.32 7.29 6.00
CA SER A 299 -27.74 7.14 6.33
C SER A 299 -28.63 7.68 5.21
N GLN A 300 -28.28 8.85 4.64
CA GLN A 300 -28.86 9.36 3.40
C GLN A 300 -28.66 8.40 2.22
N LYS A 301 -27.48 7.76 2.09
CA LYS A 301 -27.27 6.76 1.04
C LYS A 301 -28.13 5.52 1.23
N VAL A 302 -28.33 5.04 2.47
CA VAL A 302 -29.25 3.93 2.76
C VAL A 302 -30.71 4.33 2.50
N ALA A 303 -31.11 5.57 2.83
CA ALA A 303 -32.42 6.11 2.47
C ALA A 303 -32.61 6.17 0.95
N ASN A 304 -31.63 6.73 0.22
CA ASN A 304 -31.63 6.80 -1.24
C ASN A 304 -31.60 5.39 -1.88
N ASP A 305 -30.88 4.43 -1.32
CA ASP A 305 -30.90 3.03 -1.79
C ASP A 305 -32.28 2.38 -1.55
N ILE A 306 -33.00 2.75 -0.48
CA ILE A 306 -34.39 2.34 -0.23
C ILE A 306 -35.35 3.02 -1.22
N GLU A 307 -35.21 4.32 -1.47
CA GLU A 307 -36.00 5.06 -2.46
C GLU A 307 -35.77 4.53 -3.89
N ILE A 308 -34.52 4.25 -4.26
CA ILE A 308 -34.17 3.58 -5.53
C ILE A 308 -34.80 2.19 -5.60
N ARG A 309 -34.86 1.44 -4.49
CA ARG A 309 -35.52 0.12 -4.44
C ARG A 309 -37.04 0.22 -4.59
N ASN A 310 -37.66 1.23 -3.98
CA ASN A 310 -39.07 1.55 -4.11
C ASN A 310 -39.41 2.01 -5.53
N GLY A 311 -38.64 2.94 -6.08
CA GLY A 311 -38.73 3.36 -7.49
C GLY A 311 -38.48 2.22 -8.48
N GLN A 312 -37.62 1.26 -8.18
CA GLN A 312 -37.48 0.03 -8.98
C GLN A 312 -38.70 -0.90 -8.88
N LEU A 313 -39.34 -0.99 -7.71
CA LEU A 313 -40.60 -1.72 -7.53
C LEU A 313 -41.77 -1.01 -8.23
N GLU A 314 -41.80 0.32 -8.25
CA GLU A 314 -42.75 1.12 -9.01
C GLU A 314 -42.50 1.02 -10.52
N ILE A 315 -41.26 1.07 -10.98
CA ILE A 315 -40.90 0.81 -12.38
C ILE A 315 -41.28 -0.62 -12.78
N ARG A 316 -41.24 -1.61 -11.88
CA ARG A 316 -41.82 -2.95 -12.12
C ARG A 316 -43.35 -2.88 -12.22
N ARG A 317 -44.05 -2.30 -11.25
CA ARG A 317 -45.52 -2.09 -11.30
C ARG A 317 -45.97 -1.33 -12.56
N HIS A 318 -45.21 -0.34 -13.00
CA HIS A 318 -45.43 0.42 -14.23
C HIS A 318 -45.11 -0.39 -15.48
N ARG A 319 -44.09 -1.26 -15.48
CA ARG A 319 -43.87 -2.23 -16.57
C ARG A 319 -44.98 -3.28 -16.63
N ASP A 320 -45.49 -3.74 -15.49
CA ASP A 320 -46.55 -4.75 -15.41
C ASP A 320 -47.91 -4.16 -15.82
N THR A 321 -48.20 -2.92 -15.44
CA THR A 321 -49.38 -2.17 -15.95
C THR A 321 -49.23 -1.74 -17.40
N VAL A 322 -48.03 -1.37 -17.89
CA VAL A 322 -47.79 -1.19 -19.33
C VAL A 322 -47.89 -2.54 -20.08
N SER A 323 -47.59 -3.67 -19.44
CA SER A 323 -47.77 -5.02 -20.01
C SER A 323 -49.24 -5.41 -20.07
N SER A 324 -50.05 -5.13 -19.04
CA SER A 324 -51.50 -5.36 -19.07
C SER A 324 -52.21 -4.38 -20.02
N LEU A 325 -51.83 -3.11 -20.06
CA LEU A 325 -52.32 -2.13 -21.02
C LEU A 325 -51.93 -2.47 -22.46
N LYS A 326 -50.72 -3.00 -22.72
CA LYS A 326 -50.38 -3.55 -24.05
C LYS A 326 -51.25 -4.75 -24.42
N LYS A 327 -51.53 -5.65 -23.48
CA LYS A 327 -52.46 -6.78 -23.70
C LYS A 327 -53.90 -6.30 -23.95
N ALA A 328 -54.36 -5.26 -23.25
CA ALA A 328 -55.65 -4.62 -23.51
C ALA A 328 -55.67 -3.98 -24.91
N ILE A 329 -54.70 -3.12 -25.23
CA ILE A 329 -54.54 -2.50 -26.56
C ILE A 329 -54.44 -3.54 -27.69
N ASP A 330 -53.84 -4.72 -27.47
CA ASP A 330 -53.77 -5.80 -28.46
C ASP A 330 -55.01 -6.70 -28.50
N LEU A 331 -55.92 -6.60 -27.52
CA LEU A 331 -57.30 -7.07 -27.60
C LEU A 331 -58.17 -6.04 -28.32
N ASP A 332 -58.08 -4.75 -27.95
CA ASP A 332 -58.79 -3.63 -28.58
C ASP A 332 -58.45 -3.56 -30.09
N LYS A 333 -57.19 -3.74 -30.48
CA LYS A 333 -56.79 -3.86 -31.90
C LYS A 333 -57.39 -5.08 -32.60
N LYS A 334 -57.68 -6.18 -31.89
CA LYS A 334 -58.38 -7.35 -32.48
C LYS A 334 -59.86 -7.06 -32.63
N GLU A 335 -60.48 -6.34 -31.71
CA GLU A 335 -61.87 -5.90 -31.82
C GLU A 335 -62.04 -4.83 -32.90
N LEU A 336 -61.14 -3.85 -32.95
CA LEU A 336 -61.10 -2.82 -33.99
C LEU A 336 -60.79 -3.44 -35.36
N LYS A 337 -59.97 -4.50 -35.45
CA LYS A 337 -59.86 -5.30 -36.68
C LYS A 337 -61.14 -6.06 -37.05
N LYS A 338 -61.86 -6.64 -36.09
CA LYS A 338 -63.18 -7.26 -36.36
C LYS A 338 -64.18 -6.21 -36.88
N GLN A 339 -64.24 -5.04 -36.24
CA GLN A 339 -65.06 -3.91 -36.67
C GLN A 339 -64.64 -3.39 -38.05
N GLN A 340 -63.33 -3.34 -38.37
CA GLN A 340 -62.85 -3.02 -39.71
C GLN A 340 -63.28 -4.07 -40.74
N THR A 341 -63.20 -5.37 -40.44
CA THR A 341 -63.70 -6.41 -41.37
C THR A 341 -65.22 -6.36 -41.53
N GLN A 342 -65.97 -6.02 -40.48
CA GLN A 342 -67.42 -5.79 -40.56
C GLN A 342 -67.74 -4.52 -41.37
N MET A 343 -66.96 -3.45 -41.22
CA MET A 343 -67.07 -2.23 -42.03
C MET A 343 -66.68 -2.48 -43.50
N GLN A 344 -65.76 -3.41 -43.80
CA GLN A 344 -65.53 -3.85 -45.17
C GLN A 344 -66.74 -4.62 -45.71
N GLN A 345 -67.24 -5.63 -45.00
CA GLN A 345 -68.46 -6.37 -45.38
C GLN A 345 -69.69 -5.46 -45.57
N ILE A 346 -69.83 -4.41 -44.75
CA ILE A 346 -70.86 -3.38 -44.90
C ILE A 346 -70.59 -2.50 -46.14
N ASN A 347 -69.35 -2.10 -46.41
CA ASN A 347 -69.03 -1.35 -47.63
C ASN A 347 -69.17 -2.18 -48.91
N ASP A 348 -68.87 -3.46 -48.87
CA ASP A 348 -68.99 -4.40 -49.99
C ASP A 348 -70.48 -4.62 -50.32
N THR A 349 -71.32 -4.89 -49.30
CA THR A 349 -72.79 -4.97 -49.50
C THR A 349 -73.42 -3.63 -49.88
N LEU A 350 -72.84 -2.49 -49.45
CA LEU A 350 -73.25 -1.15 -49.91
C LEU A 350 -72.77 -0.88 -51.36
N HIS A 351 -71.69 -1.51 -51.82
CA HIS A 351 -71.26 -1.50 -53.22
C HIS A 351 -72.18 -2.36 -54.09
N GLU A 352 -72.59 -3.55 -53.62
CA GLU A 352 -73.62 -4.38 -54.25
C GLU A 352 -74.96 -3.63 -54.37
N GLN A 353 -75.42 -2.96 -53.30
CA GLN A 353 -76.61 -2.12 -53.33
C GLN A 353 -76.47 -0.91 -54.28
N LYS A 354 -75.27 -0.34 -54.44
CA LYS A 354 -74.99 0.69 -55.45
C LYS A 354 -75.06 0.15 -56.88
N MET A 355 -74.54 -1.06 -57.13
CA MET A 355 -74.67 -1.73 -58.44
C MET A 355 -76.14 -2.02 -58.76
N ILE A 356 -76.93 -2.48 -57.78
CA ILE A 356 -78.38 -2.65 -57.93
C ILE A 356 -79.07 -1.31 -58.25
N LEU A 357 -78.71 -0.23 -57.55
CA LEU A 357 -79.23 1.12 -57.83
C LEU A 357 -78.83 1.65 -59.21
N GLU A 358 -77.65 1.31 -59.75
CA GLU A 358 -77.29 1.65 -61.13
C GLU A 358 -78.05 0.83 -62.17
N ASN A 359 -78.36 -0.43 -61.89
CA ASN A 359 -79.15 -1.27 -62.79
C ASN A 359 -80.61 -0.80 -62.81
N ILE A 360 -81.21 -0.50 -61.66
CA ILE A 360 -82.55 0.12 -61.57
C ILE A 360 -82.58 1.48 -62.30
N LYS A 361 -81.51 2.28 -62.25
CA LYS A 361 -81.42 3.53 -63.04
C LYS A 361 -81.39 3.27 -64.55
N LYS A 362 -80.74 2.19 -65.02
CA LYS A 362 -80.74 1.80 -66.44
C LYS A 362 -82.12 1.30 -66.88
N GLU A 363 -82.81 0.54 -66.03
CA GLU A 363 -84.20 0.11 -66.25
C GLU A 363 -85.17 1.30 -66.35
N ILE A 364 -85.02 2.32 -65.48
CA ILE A 364 -85.79 3.57 -65.54
C ILE A 364 -85.53 4.36 -66.84
N VAL A 365 -84.32 4.30 -67.42
CA VAL A 365 -84.02 4.93 -68.71
C VAL A 365 -84.68 4.15 -69.86
N ASN A 366 -84.63 2.82 -69.84
CA ASN A 366 -85.28 1.99 -70.86
C ASN A 366 -86.82 2.18 -70.86
N LEU A 367 -87.45 2.20 -69.68
CA LEU A 367 -88.89 2.42 -69.54
C LEU A 367 -89.34 3.81 -70.05
N LYS A 368 -88.48 4.84 -69.99
CA LYS A 368 -88.78 6.15 -70.60
C LYS A 368 -88.77 6.10 -72.13
N TYR A 369 -87.83 5.38 -72.71
CA TYR A 369 -87.74 5.23 -74.18
C TYR A 369 -88.90 4.41 -74.75
N GLU A 370 -89.46 3.47 -73.98
CA GLU A 370 -90.68 2.74 -74.35
C GLU A 370 -91.95 3.63 -74.32
N ILE A 371 -92.02 4.60 -73.39
CA ILE A 371 -93.13 5.56 -73.31
C ILE A 371 -93.11 6.54 -74.49
N GLU A 372 -91.93 7.03 -74.90
CA GLU A 372 -91.82 7.93 -76.06
C GLU A 372 -92.34 7.27 -77.35
N LYS A 373 -91.98 6.00 -77.59
CA LYS A 373 -92.50 5.21 -78.73
C LYS A 373 -94.00 4.93 -78.71
N GLN A 374 -94.65 4.94 -77.55
CA GLN A 374 -96.11 4.76 -77.48
C GLN A 374 -96.87 6.03 -77.88
N ASN A 375 -96.25 7.21 -77.75
CA ASN A 375 -96.88 8.48 -78.16
C ASN A 375 -96.87 8.68 -79.69
N GLU A 376 -95.78 8.33 -80.39
CA GLU A 376 -95.68 8.46 -81.86
C GLU A 376 -96.75 7.64 -82.62
N ILE A 377 -97.21 6.53 -82.02
CA ILE A 377 -98.27 5.69 -82.60
C ILE A 377 -99.67 6.31 -82.43
N GLY A 378 -99.84 7.25 -81.48
CA GLY A 378 -101.12 7.91 -81.21
C GLY A 378 -101.53 8.97 -82.24
N GLU A 379 -100.59 9.76 -82.76
CA GLU A 379 -100.90 10.85 -83.70
C GLU A 379 -101.29 10.33 -85.10
N ASN A 380 -100.68 9.24 -85.55
CA ASN A 380 -100.87 8.66 -86.88
C ASN A 380 -102.30 8.14 -87.17
N ILE A 381 -103.17 8.02 -86.15
CA ILE A 381 -104.56 7.56 -86.30
C ILE A 381 -105.53 8.74 -86.55
N ALA A 382 -105.07 9.99 -86.41
CA ALA A 382 -105.94 11.18 -86.56
C ALA A 382 -106.15 11.63 -88.02
N GLU A 383 -105.21 11.38 -88.93
CA GLU A 383 -105.24 11.97 -90.28
C GLU A 383 -106.11 11.22 -91.30
N GLU A 384 -106.28 9.91 -91.15
CA GLU A 384 -106.96 9.05 -92.14
C GLU A 384 -108.47 9.37 -92.34
N TYR A 385 -109.09 10.09 -91.41
CA TYR A 385 -110.54 10.37 -91.42
C TYR A 385 -111.00 11.53 -92.33
N THR A 386 -110.10 12.20 -93.06
CA THR A 386 -110.42 13.46 -93.77
C THR A 386 -110.40 13.39 -95.31
N MET A 387 -109.96 12.28 -95.91
CA MET A 387 -109.68 12.17 -97.35
C MET A 387 -110.68 11.31 -98.13
N LEU A 388 -111.94 11.76 -98.29
CA LEU A 388 -112.92 11.02 -99.12
C LEU A 388 -113.92 11.82 -100.00
N GLU A 389 -114.08 13.13 -99.86
CA GLU A 389 -115.08 13.89 -100.65
C GLU A 389 -114.46 15.04 -101.47
N GLY A 390 -114.74 15.10 -102.78
CA GLY A 390 -114.37 16.28 -103.58
C GLY A 390 -114.19 16.18 -105.11
N ARG A 391 -114.50 15.07 -105.81
CA ARG A 391 -114.09 14.92 -107.23
C ARG A 391 -115.10 14.32 -108.25
N VAL A 392 -116.35 14.77 -108.26
CA VAL A 392 -117.38 14.31 -109.24
C VAL A 392 -118.30 15.46 -109.75
N ARG A 393 -118.40 15.64 -111.09
CA ARG A 393 -119.33 16.51 -111.91
C ARG A 393 -118.97 18.02 -112.08
N LYS A 394 -119.22 18.72 -113.22
CA LYS A 394 -119.69 18.36 -114.61
C LYS A 394 -119.50 19.48 -115.70
N VAL A 395 -118.93 19.11 -116.86
CA VAL A 395 -119.25 19.36 -118.31
C VAL A 395 -120.22 20.51 -118.79
N LYS A 396 -119.90 21.22 -119.91
CA LYS A 396 -120.83 21.61 -121.05
C LYS A 396 -120.24 22.40 -122.27
N ASP A 397 -121.04 22.57 -123.36
CA ASP A 397 -120.66 22.75 -124.81
C ASP A 397 -121.37 23.93 -125.61
N LYS A 398 -121.42 23.94 -126.98
CA LYS A 398 -122.01 24.98 -127.92
C LYS A 398 -122.61 24.39 -129.26
N ALA A 399 -122.99 25.01 -130.42
CA ALA A 399 -122.71 26.30 -131.13
C ALA A 399 -123.87 26.87 -132.08
N GLU A 400 -123.61 27.14 -133.39
CA GLU A 400 -124.11 28.26 -134.29
C GLU A 400 -124.76 27.84 -135.68
N GLU A 401 -125.15 28.63 -136.74
CA GLU A 401 -125.02 30.06 -137.24
C GLU A 401 -126.25 30.65 -138.09
N LYS A 402 -126.24 30.87 -139.45
CA LYS A 402 -127.13 31.86 -140.20
C LYS A 402 -127.47 31.75 -141.75
N ILE A 403 -128.50 32.54 -142.18
CA ILE A 403 -128.67 33.47 -143.37
C ILE A 403 -129.07 33.05 -144.83
N GLN A 404 -130.01 33.84 -145.42
CA GLN A 404 -130.26 34.19 -146.86
C GLN A 404 -131.33 35.34 -146.94
N GLU A 405 -131.55 36.20 -147.97
CA GLU A 405 -130.71 36.64 -149.13
C GLU A 405 -131.02 38.09 -149.69
N GLN A 406 -131.57 38.29 -150.92
CA GLN A 406 -131.16 39.41 -151.83
C GLN A 406 -132.23 39.98 -152.85
N THR A 407 -131.77 40.74 -153.88
CA THR A 407 -132.37 41.16 -155.20
C THR A 407 -133.48 42.23 -155.30
N LYS A 408 -133.15 43.54 -155.22
CA LYS A 408 -134.00 44.68 -155.68
C LYS A 408 -133.26 45.89 -156.31
N VAL A 409 -131.99 45.74 -156.68
CA VAL A 409 -131.03 46.87 -156.77
C VAL A 409 -131.19 47.79 -158.01
N ASP A 410 -131.45 47.26 -159.20
CA ASP A 410 -131.02 47.94 -160.43
C ASP A 410 -131.83 49.18 -160.86
N ASN A 411 -133.11 49.28 -160.49
CA ASN A 411 -134.00 50.33 -161.00
C ASN A 411 -133.83 51.71 -160.33
N GLU A 412 -133.22 51.78 -159.14
CA GLU A 412 -133.04 53.06 -158.42
C GLU A 412 -131.65 53.69 -158.66
N ILE A 413 -130.71 52.96 -159.27
CA ILE A 413 -129.32 53.40 -159.52
C ILE A 413 -129.27 54.77 -160.19
N LYS A 414 -130.09 55.01 -161.23
CA LYS A 414 -130.11 56.30 -161.96
C LYS A 414 -130.68 57.50 -161.18
N LYS A 415 -131.21 57.28 -159.97
CA LYS A 415 -131.48 58.34 -158.98
C LYS A 415 -130.31 58.46 -158.00
N PHE A 416 -129.81 57.33 -157.51
CA PHE A 416 -128.70 57.28 -156.56
C PHE A 416 -127.36 57.76 -157.13
N GLU A 417 -127.12 57.71 -158.45
CA GLU A 417 -125.92 58.27 -159.10
C GLU A 417 -125.65 59.73 -158.72
N LYS A 418 -126.69 60.56 -158.53
CA LYS A 418 -126.53 61.95 -158.07
C LYS A 418 -126.31 62.08 -156.56
N GLN A 419 -126.86 61.17 -155.76
CA GLN A 419 -126.66 61.16 -154.30
C GLN A 419 -125.32 60.53 -153.90
N MET A 420 -124.77 59.64 -154.74
CA MET A 420 -123.47 58.99 -154.53
C MET A 420 -122.32 59.99 -154.49
N ILE A 421 -122.33 61.01 -155.34
CA ILE A 421 -121.25 62.02 -155.39
C ILE A 421 -121.23 62.87 -154.11
N GLU A 422 -122.39 63.19 -153.54
CA GLU A 422 -122.48 63.91 -152.26
C GLU A 422 -122.06 63.02 -151.08
N LEU A 423 -122.50 61.77 -151.05
CA LEU A 423 -122.13 60.80 -150.02
C LEU A 423 -120.64 60.44 -150.03
N GLN A 424 -120.02 60.25 -151.20
CA GLN A 424 -118.58 59.94 -151.32
C GLN A 424 -117.69 61.05 -150.75
N ASN A 425 -118.08 62.32 -150.91
CA ASN A 425 -117.35 63.44 -150.33
C ASN A 425 -117.42 63.43 -148.79
N PHE A 426 -118.61 63.19 -148.23
CA PHE A 426 -118.80 63.09 -146.78
C PHE A 426 -118.08 61.87 -146.17
N GLU A 427 -118.12 60.73 -146.86
CA GLU A 427 -117.41 59.51 -146.48
C GLU A 427 -115.88 59.72 -146.49
N ALA A 428 -115.34 60.42 -147.49
CA ALA A 428 -113.92 60.74 -147.58
C ALA A 428 -113.43 61.64 -146.42
N GLU A 429 -114.27 62.57 -145.93
CA GLU A 429 -113.94 63.36 -144.73
C GLU A 429 -114.03 62.53 -143.44
N GLY A 430 -115.04 61.67 -143.31
CA GLY A 430 -115.15 60.71 -142.22
C GLY A 430 -113.92 59.80 -142.12
N LEU A 431 -113.47 59.25 -143.26
CA LEU A 431 -112.29 58.38 -143.35
C LEU A 431 -110.99 59.08 -142.94
N LYS A 432 -110.83 60.37 -143.29
CA LYS A 432 -109.69 61.19 -142.80
C LYS A 432 -109.74 61.35 -141.27
N ARG A 433 -110.92 61.63 -140.71
CA ARG A 433 -111.09 61.85 -139.26
C ARG A 433 -110.88 60.56 -138.45
N VAL A 434 -111.32 59.41 -138.95
CA VAL A 434 -111.04 58.10 -138.35
C VAL A 434 -109.54 57.78 -138.38
N LYS A 435 -108.84 58.03 -139.51
CA LYS A 435 -107.38 57.83 -139.61
C LYS A 435 -106.59 58.71 -138.63
N ALA A 436 -107.03 59.94 -138.38
CA ALA A 436 -106.42 60.80 -137.37
C ALA A 436 -106.61 60.25 -135.93
N LEU A 437 -107.82 59.78 -135.61
CA LEU A 437 -108.14 59.24 -134.27
C LEU A 437 -107.47 57.87 -133.99
N THR A 438 -107.29 57.02 -135.00
CA THR A 438 -106.52 55.78 -134.83
C THR A 438 -105.03 56.05 -134.63
N ALA A 439 -104.45 57.01 -135.35
CA ALA A 439 -103.05 57.42 -135.16
C ALA A 439 -102.79 58.02 -133.77
N THR A 440 -103.69 58.84 -133.22
CA THR A 440 -103.54 59.36 -131.84
C THR A 440 -103.71 58.27 -130.79
N ARG A 441 -104.67 57.34 -130.98
CA ARG A 441 -104.82 56.15 -130.11
C ARG A 441 -103.55 55.29 -130.09
N GLU A 442 -102.95 55.02 -131.24
CA GLU A 442 -101.68 54.29 -131.31
C GLU A 442 -100.54 55.04 -130.63
N SER A 443 -100.42 56.35 -130.86
CA SER A 443 -99.37 57.16 -130.21
C SER A 443 -99.49 57.14 -128.68
N MET A 444 -100.71 57.20 -128.15
CA MET A 444 -100.95 57.14 -126.70
C MET A 444 -100.71 55.73 -126.14
N ALA A 445 -101.07 54.67 -126.89
CA ALA A 445 -100.75 53.29 -126.51
C ALA A 445 -99.24 53.06 -126.42
N ARG A 446 -98.45 53.53 -127.41
CA ARG A 446 -96.98 53.44 -127.38
C ARG A 446 -96.37 54.18 -126.19
N LYS A 447 -96.87 55.38 -125.86
CA LYS A 447 -96.45 56.15 -124.68
C LYS A 447 -96.77 55.42 -123.36
N ALA A 448 -97.96 54.83 -123.26
CA ALA A 448 -98.35 54.04 -122.09
C ALA A 448 -97.46 52.79 -121.93
N SER A 449 -97.10 52.11 -123.01
CA SER A 449 -96.15 50.99 -122.98
C SER A 449 -94.74 51.40 -122.57
N SER A 450 -94.24 52.57 -123.01
CA SER A 450 -92.92 53.11 -122.59
C SER A 450 -92.89 53.36 -121.08
N ALA A 451 -93.84 54.15 -120.56
CA ALA A 451 -93.92 54.46 -119.14
C ALA A 451 -94.10 53.20 -118.27
N LEU A 452 -94.81 52.18 -118.77
CA LEU A 452 -94.98 50.91 -118.06
C LEU A 452 -93.74 50.01 -118.11
N ALA A 453 -92.84 50.20 -119.08
CA ALA A 453 -91.50 49.60 -119.08
C ALA A 453 -90.56 50.32 -118.11
N GLU A 454 -90.52 51.65 -118.13
CA GLU A 454 -89.74 52.48 -117.20
C GLU A 454 -90.11 52.20 -115.72
N VAL A 455 -91.40 51.98 -115.43
CA VAL A 455 -91.91 51.58 -114.09
C VAL A 455 -91.57 50.11 -113.73
N ARG A 456 -91.21 49.26 -114.69
CA ARG A 456 -90.67 47.92 -114.39
C ARG A 456 -89.17 47.98 -114.10
N GLU A 457 -88.42 48.65 -114.96
CA GLU A 457 -86.96 48.82 -114.83
C GLU A 457 -86.60 49.45 -113.47
N THR A 458 -87.23 50.57 -113.11
CA THR A 458 -87.05 51.22 -111.79
C THR A 458 -87.46 50.35 -110.59
N ARG A 459 -88.41 49.41 -110.76
CA ARG A 459 -88.76 48.42 -109.72
C ARG A 459 -87.76 47.29 -109.61
N GLU A 460 -87.12 46.91 -110.71
CA GLU A 460 -86.06 45.91 -110.73
C GLU A 460 -84.76 46.49 -110.15
N GLU A 461 -84.41 47.74 -110.48
CA GLU A 461 -83.36 48.50 -109.80
C GLU A 461 -83.61 48.61 -108.29
N LEU A 462 -84.84 48.97 -107.87
CA LEU A 462 -85.18 49.12 -106.45
C LEU A 462 -84.99 47.79 -105.69
N LYS A 463 -85.42 46.66 -106.26
CA LYS A 463 -85.14 45.32 -105.68
C LYS A 463 -83.65 45.02 -105.59
N ILE A 464 -82.85 45.40 -106.58
CA ILE A 464 -81.39 45.23 -106.53
C ILE A 464 -80.78 46.07 -105.41
N LYS A 465 -81.29 47.29 -105.16
CA LYS A 465 -80.86 48.12 -104.01
C LYS A 465 -81.30 47.54 -102.67
N GLU A 466 -82.52 47.02 -102.56
CA GLU A 466 -83.03 46.35 -101.35
C GLU A 466 -82.16 45.13 -100.99
N LEU A 467 -81.85 44.25 -101.95
CA LEU A 467 -80.96 43.11 -101.75
C LEU A 467 -79.54 43.54 -101.34
N LEU A 468 -79.00 44.59 -101.97
CA LEU A 468 -77.70 45.15 -101.59
C LEU A 468 -77.69 45.71 -100.16
N ILE A 469 -78.77 46.35 -99.71
CA ILE A 469 -78.93 46.82 -98.33
C ILE A 469 -78.96 45.63 -97.36
N MET A 470 -79.70 44.57 -97.67
CA MET A 470 -79.76 43.36 -96.84
C MET A 470 -78.37 42.70 -96.71
N ASP A 471 -77.60 42.60 -97.79
CA ASP A 471 -76.26 42.01 -97.74
C ASP A 471 -75.22 42.90 -97.05
N LEU A 472 -75.37 44.24 -97.11
CA LEU A 472 -74.57 45.16 -96.30
C LEU A 472 -74.94 45.08 -94.81
N GLN A 473 -76.23 44.93 -94.47
CA GLN A 473 -76.69 44.72 -93.08
C GLN A 473 -76.18 43.39 -92.49
N LYS A 474 -76.23 42.29 -93.25
CA LYS A 474 -75.61 41.01 -92.84
C LYS A 474 -74.11 41.18 -92.58
N LYS A 475 -73.39 41.86 -93.47
CA LYS A 475 -71.94 42.12 -93.30
C LYS A 475 -71.65 42.97 -92.06
N ALA A 476 -72.48 43.97 -91.76
CA ALA A 476 -72.37 44.76 -90.54
C ALA A 476 -72.56 43.89 -89.28
N GLN A 477 -73.64 43.09 -89.22
CA GLN A 477 -73.90 42.16 -88.12
C GLN A 477 -72.78 41.10 -87.96
N GLU A 478 -72.24 40.58 -89.07
CA GLU A 478 -71.06 39.72 -89.06
C GLU A 478 -69.83 40.42 -88.47
N THR A 479 -69.59 41.70 -88.78
CA THR A 479 -68.46 42.45 -88.21
C THR A 479 -68.65 42.77 -86.73
N GLU A 480 -69.87 43.11 -86.30
CA GLU A 480 -70.20 43.32 -84.88
C GLU A 480 -70.04 42.03 -84.07
N ALA A 481 -70.50 40.89 -84.61
CA ALA A 481 -70.32 39.58 -83.99
C ALA A 481 -68.82 39.20 -83.90
N LYS A 482 -68.03 39.47 -84.94
CA LYS A 482 -66.57 39.27 -84.92
C LYS A 482 -65.89 40.17 -83.88
N GLU A 483 -66.28 41.45 -83.79
CA GLU A 483 -65.75 42.38 -82.79
C GLU A 483 -66.12 41.95 -81.35
N HIS A 484 -67.36 41.50 -81.11
CA HIS A 484 -67.78 40.97 -79.82
C HIS A 484 -67.01 39.71 -79.44
N ASN A 485 -66.79 38.78 -80.38
CA ASN A 485 -65.97 37.59 -80.15
C ASN A 485 -64.51 37.96 -79.82
N TYR A 486 -63.92 38.96 -80.49
CA TYR A 486 -62.58 39.44 -80.15
C TYR A 486 -62.52 40.14 -78.78
N LYS A 487 -63.57 40.88 -78.39
CA LYS A 487 -63.68 41.46 -77.03
C LYS A 487 -63.76 40.37 -75.96
N SER A 488 -64.60 39.36 -76.16
CA SER A 488 -64.73 38.21 -75.25
C SER A 488 -63.40 37.46 -75.11
N LEU A 489 -62.74 37.12 -76.23
CA LEU A 489 -61.44 36.46 -76.23
C LEU A 489 -60.35 37.31 -75.54
N TYR A 490 -60.37 38.63 -75.72
CA TYR A 490 -59.46 39.54 -75.01
C TYR A 490 -59.74 39.56 -73.50
N GLU A 491 -60.99 39.50 -73.07
CA GLU A 491 -61.35 39.39 -71.65
C GLU A 491 -60.94 38.03 -71.06
N GLU A 492 -61.10 36.92 -71.78
CA GLU A 492 -60.57 35.62 -71.38
C GLU A 492 -59.04 35.64 -71.22
N VAL A 493 -58.31 36.19 -72.20
CA VAL A 493 -56.85 36.33 -72.14
C VAL A 493 -56.41 37.27 -71.01
N LYS A 494 -57.16 38.34 -70.74
CA LYS A 494 -56.95 39.24 -69.59
C LYS A 494 -57.20 38.54 -68.26
N GLN A 495 -58.25 37.72 -68.15
CA GLN A 495 -58.51 36.89 -66.97
C GLN A 495 -57.43 35.83 -66.78
N ALA A 496 -56.99 35.16 -67.84
CA ALA A 496 -55.90 34.19 -67.81
C ALA A 496 -54.58 34.84 -67.37
N ARG A 497 -54.22 36.00 -67.95
CA ARG A 497 -53.07 36.81 -67.50
C ARG A 497 -53.18 37.15 -66.02
N ASN A 498 -54.33 37.61 -65.53
CA ASN A 498 -54.51 37.94 -64.12
C ASN A 498 -54.40 36.70 -63.22
N LYS A 499 -54.93 35.54 -63.63
CA LYS A 499 -54.74 34.25 -62.93
C LYS A 499 -53.26 33.87 -62.85
N TYR A 500 -52.51 33.99 -63.95
CA TYR A 500 -51.07 33.72 -63.97
C TYR A 500 -50.25 34.72 -63.13
N VAL A 501 -50.60 36.02 -63.15
CA VAL A 501 -49.97 37.02 -62.28
C VAL A 501 -50.20 36.69 -60.81
N ASN A 502 -51.42 36.33 -60.42
CA ASN A 502 -51.73 35.92 -59.05
C ASN A 502 -50.99 34.62 -58.67
N MET A 503 -50.91 33.63 -59.57
CA MET A 503 -50.11 32.42 -59.34
C MET A 503 -48.62 32.72 -59.17
N ILE A 504 -48.05 33.61 -59.99
CA ILE A 504 -46.64 34.05 -59.88
C ILE A 504 -46.42 34.81 -58.57
N GLN A 505 -47.36 35.66 -58.14
CA GLN A 505 -47.28 36.37 -56.87
C GLN A 505 -47.33 35.40 -55.68
N ASN A 506 -48.28 34.46 -55.68
CA ASN A 506 -48.38 33.43 -54.65
C ASN A 506 -47.10 32.59 -54.59
N SER A 507 -46.64 32.04 -55.73
CA SER A 507 -45.38 31.27 -55.77
C SER A 507 -44.13 32.10 -55.43
N SER A 508 -44.15 33.42 -55.60
CA SER A 508 -43.10 34.31 -55.11
C SER A 508 -43.18 34.54 -53.59
N GLN A 509 -44.37 34.49 -52.99
CA GLN A 509 -44.56 34.50 -51.54
C GLN A 509 -44.17 33.14 -50.94
N ASP A 510 -44.65 32.02 -51.49
CA ASP A 510 -44.27 30.65 -51.10
C ASP A 510 -42.73 30.50 -51.10
N LEU A 511 -42.06 31.05 -52.12
CA LEU A 511 -40.61 31.03 -52.28
C LEU A 511 -39.88 31.98 -51.29
N ALA A 512 -40.54 33.03 -50.79
CA ALA A 512 -40.03 33.87 -49.71
C ALA A 512 -40.17 33.16 -48.36
N GLU A 513 -41.34 32.61 -48.05
CA GLU A 513 -41.60 31.83 -46.83
C GLU A 513 -40.69 30.60 -46.74
N LEU A 514 -40.46 29.90 -47.85
CA LEU A 514 -39.48 28.81 -47.93
C LEU A 514 -38.04 29.29 -47.70
N LYS A 515 -37.65 30.47 -48.19
CA LYS A 515 -36.32 31.05 -47.90
C LYS A 515 -36.16 31.43 -46.44
N GLU A 516 -37.20 31.96 -45.79
CA GLU A 516 -37.17 32.28 -44.37
C GLU A 516 -37.15 31.01 -43.52
N ARG A 517 -37.93 29.99 -43.88
CA ARG A 517 -37.85 28.65 -43.27
C ARG A 517 -36.48 28.01 -43.43
N ILE A 518 -35.83 28.16 -44.58
CA ILE A 518 -34.45 27.70 -44.80
C ILE A 518 -33.47 28.45 -43.88
N LYS A 519 -33.60 29.77 -43.69
CA LYS A 519 -32.78 30.53 -42.73
C LYS A 519 -33.00 30.06 -41.29
N ILE A 520 -34.24 29.81 -40.89
CA ILE A 520 -34.57 29.29 -39.55
C ILE A 520 -33.90 27.92 -39.35
N LEU A 521 -34.06 27.00 -40.31
CA LEU A 521 -33.41 25.68 -40.28
C LEU A 521 -31.87 25.77 -40.31
N GLN A 522 -31.29 26.77 -40.99
CA GLN A 522 -29.84 27.05 -40.96
C GLN A 522 -29.39 27.50 -39.56
N ASN A 523 -30.11 28.43 -38.94
CA ASN A 523 -29.84 28.88 -37.57
C ASN A 523 -29.99 27.73 -36.55
N GLU A 524 -31.03 26.90 -36.69
CA GLU A 524 -31.23 25.68 -35.87
C GLU A 524 -30.08 24.68 -36.06
N LEU A 525 -29.60 24.46 -37.29
CA LEU A 525 -28.43 23.63 -37.56
C LEU A 525 -27.14 24.19 -36.96
N GLU A 526 -26.96 25.52 -36.94
CA GLU A 526 -25.82 26.16 -36.29
C GLU A 526 -25.90 26.04 -34.76
N ILE A 527 -27.08 26.21 -34.16
CA ILE A 527 -27.31 25.99 -32.72
C ILE A 527 -27.03 24.53 -32.35
N LEU A 528 -27.61 23.57 -33.07
CA LEU A 528 -27.41 22.14 -32.83
C LEU A 528 -25.94 21.71 -33.03
N LYS A 529 -25.23 22.33 -33.98
CA LYS A 529 -23.79 22.11 -34.19
C LYS A 529 -22.96 22.67 -33.03
N ASN A 530 -23.28 23.86 -32.54
CA ASN A 530 -22.60 24.46 -31.39
C ASN A 530 -22.86 23.63 -30.11
N GLU A 531 -24.11 23.19 -29.89
CA GLU A 531 -24.45 22.23 -28.82
C GLU A 531 -23.67 20.92 -28.95
N SER A 532 -23.53 20.38 -30.16
CA SER A 532 -22.75 19.16 -30.40
C SER A 532 -21.28 19.37 -30.06
N GLN A 533 -20.69 20.51 -30.44
CA GLN A 533 -19.31 20.86 -30.12
C GLN A 533 -19.08 21.08 -28.62
N GLU A 534 -20.04 21.66 -27.89
CA GLU A 534 -19.95 21.79 -26.42
C GLU A 534 -20.12 20.43 -25.71
N LYS A 535 -20.99 19.56 -26.22
CA LYS A 535 -21.13 18.17 -25.75
C LYS A 535 -19.87 17.34 -26.04
N GLU A 536 -19.21 17.57 -27.18
CA GLU A 536 -17.90 16.98 -27.47
C GLU A 536 -16.79 17.52 -26.55
N ARG A 537 -16.76 18.84 -26.28
CA ARG A 537 -15.77 19.48 -25.40
C ARG A 537 -15.90 18.98 -23.96
N THR A 538 -17.11 18.97 -23.41
CA THR A 538 -17.39 18.45 -22.06
C THR A 538 -17.14 16.95 -21.95
N LEU A 539 -17.37 16.17 -23.01
CA LEU A 539 -17.02 14.74 -23.06
C LEU A 539 -15.50 14.51 -23.13
N LEU A 540 -14.74 15.38 -23.81
CA LEU A 540 -13.27 15.38 -23.80
C LEU A 540 -12.71 15.76 -22.42
N GLU A 541 -13.25 16.81 -21.80
CA GLU A 541 -12.93 17.23 -20.42
C GLU A 541 -13.20 16.08 -19.42
N TYR A 542 -14.36 15.41 -19.52
CA TYR A 542 -14.70 14.24 -18.70
C TYR A 542 -13.75 13.06 -18.93
N ARG A 543 -13.40 12.75 -20.18
CA ARG A 543 -12.41 11.69 -20.50
C ARG A 543 -11.03 12.01 -19.92
N HIS A 544 -10.59 13.26 -19.98
CA HIS A 544 -9.33 13.69 -19.38
C HIS A 544 -9.35 13.55 -17.85
N CYS A 545 -10.42 13.99 -17.18
CA CYS A 545 -10.59 13.82 -15.74
C CYS A 545 -10.61 12.34 -15.34
N LEU A 546 -11.32 11.48 -16.07
CA LEU A 546 -11.33 10.03 -15.85
C LEU A 546 -9.94 9.42 -16.01
N GLN A 547 -9.17 9.85 -17.03
CA GLN A 547 -7.78 9.40 -17.22
C GLN A 547 -6.87 9.82 -16.04
N VAL A 548 -7.03 11.05 -15.53
CA VAL A 548 -6.31 11.54 -14.34
C VAL A 548 -6.65 10.72 -13.09
N GLU A 549 -7.91 10.37 -12.87
CA GLU A 549 -8.30 9.49 -11.75
C GLU A 549 -7.79 8.06 -11.90
N VAL A 550 -7.77 7.50 -13.13
CA VAL A 550 -7.12 6.21 -13.40
C VAL A 550 -5.62 6.28 -13.06
N HIS A 551 -4.90 7.32 -13.48
CA HIS A 551 -3.50 7.49 -13.13
C HIS A 551 -3.27 7.71 -11.62
N LYS A 552 -4.15 8.41 -10.90
CA LYS A 552 -4.11 8.53 -9.43
C LYS A 552 -4.32 7.18 -8.74
N LYS A 553 -5.29 6.39 -9.21
CA LYS A 553 -5.60 5.04 -8.71
C LYS A 553 -4.42 4.09 -8.95
N ASP A 554 -3.85 4.08 -10.16
CA ASP A 554 -2.72 3.23 -10.52
C ASP A 554 -1.43 3.65 -9.76
N ARG A 555 -1.19 4.95 -9.58
CA ARG A 555 -0.11 5.45 -8.71
C ARG A 555 -0.30 5.03 -7.25
N SER A 556 -1.55 4.92 -6.79
CA SER A 556 -1.88 4.43 -5.45
C SER A 556 -1.70 2.91 -5.32
N HIS A 557 -2.07 2.12 -6.34
CA HIS A 557 -1.75 0.69 -6.39
C HIS A 557 -0.23 0.45 -6.45
N ALA A 558 0.54 1.25 -7.20
CA ALA A 558 2.00 1.14 -7.23
C ALA A 558 2.64 1.42 -5.86
N LYS A 559 2.13 2.43 -5.12
CA LYS A 559 2.51 2.68 -3.71
C LYS A 559 2.12 1.50 -2.80
N LEU A 560 0.89 0.98 -2.94
CA LEU A 560 0.38 -0.13 -2.14
C LEU A 560 1.24 -1.40 -2.34
N ASN A 561 1.53 -1.76 -3.60
CA ASN A 561 2.37 -2.91 -3.94
C ASN A 561 3.80 -2.76 -3.40
N LYS A 562 4.37 -1.55 -3.45
CA LYS A 562 5.69 -1.28 -2.85
C LYS A 562 5.68 -1.46 -1.33
N LEU A 563 4.64 -0.97 -0.65
CA LEU A 563 4.46 -1.14 0.79
C LEU A 563 4.19 -2.62 1.15
N GLU A 564 3.44 -3.35 0.32
CA GLU A 564 3.17 -4.77 0.57
C GLU A 564 4.41 -5.65 0.36
N TYR A 565 5.25 -5.33 -0.63
CA TYR A 565 6.56 -5.96 -0.81
C TYR A 565 7.49 -5.67 0.38
N GLN A 566 7.55 -4.42 0.86
CA GLN A 566 8.28 -4.07 2.08
C GLN A 566 7.73 -4.77 3.32
N ARG A 567 6.41 -4.98 3.41
CA ARG A 567 5.77 -5.76 4.48
C ARG A 567 6.16 -7.24 4.41
N LYS A 568 6.20 -7.84 3.22
CA LYS A 568 6.63 -9.24 3.00
C LYS A 568 8.09 -9.43 3.40
N ALA A 569 9.00 -8.60 2.88
CA ALA A 569 10.42 -8.64 3.25
C ALA A 569 10.66 -8.42 4.75
N LYS A 570 9.94 -7.48 5.40
CA LYS A 570 10.00 -7.31 6.86
C LYS A 570 9.42 -8.53 7.61
N LYS A 571 8.39 -9.18 7.10
CA LYS A 571 7.86 -10.42 7.70
C LYS A 571 8.85 -11.57 7.58
N GLU A 572 9.51 -11.75 6.44
CA GLU A 572 10.56 -12.75 6.24
C GLU A 572 11.72 -12.56 7.24
N ILE A 573 12.14 -11.32 7.50
CA ILE A 573 13.13 -11.00 8.55
C ILE A 573 12.60 -11.31 9.95
N ILE A 574 11.33 -11.02 10.24
CA ILE A 574 10.70 -11.37 11.53
C ILE A 574 10.63 -12.90 11.70
N ASP A 575 10.22 -13.63 10.66
CA ASP A 575 10.14 -15.10 10.66
C ASP A 575 11.55 -15.72 10.82
N GLN A 576 12.60 -15.13 10.21
CA GLN A 576 14.00 -15.50 10.45
C GLN A 576 14.41 -15.26 11.92
N ASN A 577 14.14 -14.06 12.46
CA ASN A 577 14.45 -13.72 13.85
C ASN A 577 13.70 -14.62 14.84
N ILE A 578 12.46 -15.01 14.57
CA ILE A 578 11.71 -15.98 15.39
C ILE A 578 12.39 -17.35 15.39
N ASN A 579 12.86 -17.83 14.23
CA ASN A 579 13.61 -19.08 14.13
C ASN A 579 14.97 -19.00 14.86
N GLU A 580 15.64 -17.84 14.88
CA GLU A 580 16.86 -17.65 15.66
C GLU A 580 16.60 -17.57 17.17
N ILE A 581 15.55 -16.87 17.60
CA ILE A 581 15.10 -16.84 19.00
C ILE A 581 14.75 -18.25 19.48
N GLN A 582 14.08 -19.08 18.65
CA GLN A 582 13.80 -20.48 18.99
C GLN A 582 15.09 -21.31 19.16
N LYS A 583 16.07 -21.17 18.25
CA LYS A 583 17.38 -21.82 18.39
C LYS A 583 18.13 -21.38 19.64
N LEU A 584 18.15 -20.07 19.92
CA LEU A 584 18.79 -19.49 21.10
C LEU A 584 18.10 -19.99 22.39
N ASN A 585 16.77 -20.06 22.43
CA ASN A 585 16.04 -20.62 23.57
C ASN A 585 16.34 -22.11 23.78
N MET A 586 16.44 -22.91 22.70
CA MET A 586 16.87 -24.31 22.82
C MET A 586 18.31 -24.44 23.36
N ILE A 587 19.22 -23.56 22.93
CA ILE A 587 20.59 -23.50 23.46
C ILE A 587 20.58 -23.10 24.93
N ILE A 588 19.83 -22.05 25.31
CA ILE A 588 19.68 -21.61 26.70
C ILE A 588 19.17 -22.75 27.58
N SER A 589 18.08 -23.42 27.21
CA SER A 589 17.56 -24.56 28.01
C SER A 589 18.50 -25.76 28.07
N SER A 590 19.39 -25.95 27.08
CA SER A 590 20.47 -26.94 27.19
C SER A 590 21.55 -26.52 28.17
N LEU A 591 21.97 -25.25 28.16
CA LEU A 591 22.96 -24.68 29.07
C LEU A 591 22.44 -24.57 30.52
N GLU A 592 21.15 -24.29 30.70
CA GLU A 592 20.47 -24.32 32.00
C GLU A 592 20.46 -25.74 32.58
N LYS A 593 20.15 -26.74 31.75
CA LYS A 593 20.19 -28.16 32.14
C LYS A 593 21.61 -28.59 32.50
N ASP A 594 22.62 -28.18 31.74
CA ASP A 594 24.02 -28.51 32.03
C ASP A 594 24.56 -27.76 33.24
N MET A 595 24.14 -26.51 33.49
CA MET A 595 24.41 -25.81 34.75
C MET A 595 23.79 -26.55 35.94
N LEU A 596 22.55 -27.05 35.82
CA LEU A 596 21.89 -27.82 36.88
C LEU A 596 22.57 -29.17 37.13
N ASN A 597 23.00 -29.87 36.06
CA ASN A 597 23.80 -31.09 36.15
C ASN A 597 25.14 -30.82 36.87
N LEU A 598 25.84 -29.75 36.47
CA LEU A 598 27.13 -29.36 37.04
C LEU A 598 27.01 -28.94 38.51
N ARG A 599 25.94 -28.22 38.89
CA ARG A 599 25.66 -27.92 40.31
C ARG A 599 25.48 -29.19 41.14
N LYS A 600 24.71 -30.17 40.67
CA LYS A 600 24.55 -31.47 41.36
C LYS A 600 25.85 -32.26 41.47
N GLN A 601 26.71 -32.21 40.45
CA GLN A 601 28.04 -32.83 40.51
C GLN A 601 28.95 -32.14 41.54
N TYR A 602 28.94 -30.80 41.60
CA TYR A 602 29.67 -30.07 42.65
C TYR A 602 29.12 -30.34 44.05
N GLU A 603 27.81 -30.46 44.21
CA GLU A 603 27.14 -30.84 45.47
C GLU A 603 27.61 -32.23 45.93
N GLN A 604 27.54 -33.25 45.07
CA GLN A 604 28.02 -34.61 45.35
C GLN A 604 29.53 -34.67 45.66
N VAL A 605 30.35 -33.87 44.98
CA VAL A 605 31.79 -33.78 45.26
C VAL A 605 32.05 -33.08 46.61
N CYS A 606 31.26 -32.07 46.97
CA CYS A 606 31.32 -31.45 48.29
C CYS A 606 30.87 -32.40 49.40
N GLU A 607 29.80 -33.17 49.20
CA GLU A 607 29.34 -34.22 50.13
C GLU A 607 30.42 -35.30 50.31
N SER A 608 30.97 -35.83 49.21
CA SER A 608 32.04 -36.84 49.22
C SER A 608 33.29 -36.33 49.94
N ARG A 609 33.70 -35.08 49.67
CA ARG A 609 34.80 -34.41 50.38
C ARG A 609 34.51 -34.25 51.87
N ASN A 610 33.31 -33.82 52.24
CA ASN A 610 32.92 -33.62 53.64
C ASN A 610 32.87 -34.94 54.40
N HIS A 611 32.30 -36.00 53.81
CA HIS A 611 32.29 -37.34 54.37
C HIS A 611 33.71 -37.89 54.56
N THR A 612 34.58 -37.74 53.55
CA THR A 612 36.00 -38.11 53.66
C THR A 612 36.71 -37.29 54.74
N GLY A 613 36.37 -36.01 54.90
CA GLY A 613 36.87 -35.14 55.96
C GLY A 613 36.48 -35.62 57.36
N ILE A 614 35.22 -36.05 57.55
CA ILE A 614 34.75 -36.65 58.81
C ILE A 614 35.52 -37.94 59.10
N VAL A 615 35.61 -38.87 58.13
CA VAL A 615 36.35 -40.14 58.29
C VAL A 615 37.85 -39.92 58.58
N LEU A 616 38.44 -38.82 58.09
CA LEU A 616 39.81 -38.43 58.42
C LEU A 616 39.95 -37.84 59.84
N ILE A 617 38.92 -37.15 60.35
CA ILE A 617 38.86 -36.70 61.75
C ILE A 617 38.70 -37.91 62.66
N ASP A 618 37.73 -38.80 62.39
CA ASP A 618 37.52 -40.03 63.15
C ASP A 618 38.82 -40.87 63.24
N ARG A 619 39.53 -41.01 62.11
CA ARG A 619 40.84 -41.68 62.03
C ARG A 619 41.96 -40.97 62.81
N ASN A 620 41.91 -39.65 62.90
CA ASN A 620 42.88 -38.88 63.68
C ASN A 620 42.59 -38.98 65.18
N ASP A 621 41.33 -39.04 65.58
CA ASP A 621 40.92 -39.26 66.97
C ASP A 621 41.20 -40.70 67.41
N GLU A 622 41.01 -41.70 66.53
CA GLU A 622 41.52 -43.08 66.72
C GLU A 622 43.04 -43.07 67.00
N LEU A 623 43.83 -42.31 66.23
CA LEU A 623 45.28 -42.18 66.41
C LEU A 623 45.64 -41.48 67.73
N CYS A 624 44.95 -40.39 68.10
CA CYS A 624 45.14 -39.72 69.39
C CYS A 624 44.90 -40.67 70.56
N ILE A 625 43.78 -41.41 70.55
CA ILE A 625 43.44 -42.43 71.57
C ILE A 625 44.52 -43.53 71.63
N MET A 626 45.11 -43.92 70.49
CA MET A 626 46.19 -44.91 70.46
C MET A 626 47.52 -44.35 70.98
N TYR A 627 47.86 -43.09 70.72
CA TYR A 627 49.02 -42.43 71.32
C TYR A 627 48.87 -42.28 72.85
N GLU A 628 47.69 -41.90 73.34
CA GLU A 628 47.41 -41.84 74.78
C GLU A 628 47.54 -43.22 75.44
N LYS A 629 46.93 -44.27 74.84
CA LYS A 629 47.09 -45.65 75.30
C LYS A 629 48.56 -46.10 75.33
N CYS A 630 49.33 -45.78 74.28
CA CYS A 630 50.74 -46.10 74.22
C CYS A 630 51.53 -45.39 75.33
N ASN A 631 51.31 -44.08 75.55
CA ASN A 631 51.96 -43.32 76.61
C ASN A 631 51.57 -43.85 78.02
N ILE A 632 50.30 -44.22 78.23
CA ILE A 632 49.85 -44.87 79.46
C ILE A 632 50.58 -46.21 79.66
N GLN A 633 50.68 -47.05 78.62
CA GLN A 633 51.41 -48.31 78.67
C GLN A 633 52.92 -48.12 78.92
N ASP A 634 53.57 -47.15 78.26
CA ASP A 634 54.97 -46.79 78.51
C ASP A 634 55.21 -46.35 79.96
N ASN A 635 54.26 -45.63 80.56
CA ASN A 635 54.37 -45.21 81.95
C ASN A 635 54.13 -46.36 82.93
N ILE A 636 53.21 -47.29 82.62
CA ILE A 636 53.04 -48.55 83.36
C ILE A 636 54.30 -49.42 83.27
N LEU A 637 54.91 -49.53 82.08
CA LEU A 637 56.18 -50.25 81.88
C LEU A 637 57.32 -49.62 82.69
N LYS A 638 57.46 -48.29 82.68
CA LYS A 638 58.46 -47.58 83.51
C LYS A 638 58.24 -47.82 85.01
N SER A 639 57.00 -47.83 85.51
CA SER A 639 56.74 -48.19 86.91
C SER A 639 57.06 -49.67 87.20
N GLY A 640 56.70 -50.58 86.30
CA GLY A 640 57.03 -52.00 86.43
C GLY A 640 58.53 -52.27 86.42
N GLU A 641 59.29 -51.59 85.56
CA GLU A 641 60.76 -51.63 85.58
C GLU A 641 61.35 -51.13 86.90
N LEU A 642 60.79 -50.07 87.50
CA LEU A 642 61.24 -49.54 88.78
C LEU A 642 60.91 -50.49 89.94
N GLU A 643 59.77 -51.17 89.90
CA GLU A 643 59.41 -52.21 90.87
C GLU A 643 60.25 -53.48 90.71
N ILE A 644 60.53 -53.92 89.48
CA ILE A 644 61.46 -55.02 89.20
C ILE A 644 62.87 -54.67 89.72
N LYS A 645 63.37 -53.46 89.46
CA LYS A 645 64.70 -53.01 89.94
C LYS A 645 64.77 -52.99 91.48
N ARG A 646 63.71 -52.55 92.17
CA ARG A 646 63.60 -52.66 93.63
C ARG A 646 63.66 -54.10 94.12
N LEU A 647 62.89 -55.00 93.50
CA LEU A 647 62.92 -56.43 93.83
C LEU A 647 64.29 -57.07 93.54
N GLU A 648 65.01 -56.62 92.51
CA GLU A 648 66.39 -57.04 92.24
C GLU A 648 67.40 -56.48 93.26
N ASP A 649 67.20 -55.26 93.78
CA ASP A 649 67.96 -54.71 94.91
C ASP A 649 67.68 -55.52 96.19
N ASP A 650 66.41 -55.79 96.52
CA ASP A 650 66.01 -56.61 97.68
C ASP A 650 66.59 -58.04 97.59
N ILE A 651 66.51 -58.68 96.42
CA ILE A 651 67.11 -59.98 96.16
C ILE A 651 68.64 -59.92 96.28
N ARG A 652 69.29 -58.81 95.90
CA ARG A 652 70.74 -58.61 96.13
C ARG A 652 71.06 -58.45 97.62
N MET A 653 70.27 -57.70 98.37
CA MET A 653 70.43 -57.55 99.83
C MET A 653 70.27 -58.88 100.55
N ILE A 654 69.20 -59.64 100.28
CA ILE A 654 68.96 -60.97 100.87
C ILE A 654 70.10 -61.95 100.51
N LYS A 655 70.66 -61.88 99.29
CA LYS A 655 71.84 -62.69 98.90
C LYS A 655 73.09 -62.31 99.71
N ILE A 656 73.31 -61.03 100.00
CA ILE A 656 74.41 -60.56 100.85
C ILE A 656 74.22 -61.02 102.30
N GLU A 657 73.00 -60.91 102.84
CA GLU A 657 72.67 -61.42 104.18
C GLU A 657 72.91 -62.93 104.30
N ILE A 658 72.47 -63.72 103.31
CA ILE A 658 72.73 -65.16 103.25
C ILE A 658 74.24 -65.48 103.20
N GLN A 659 75.04 -64.68 102.48
CA GLN A 659 76.50 -64.83 102.46
C GLN A 659 77.14 -64.49 103.82
N GLU A 660 76.71 -63.41 104.47
CA GLU A 660 77.22 -63.01 105.78
C GLU A 660 76.82 -64.01 106.88
N GLN A 661 75.60 -64.57 106.84
CA GLN A 661 75.20 -65.63 107.76
C GLN A 661 75.97 -66.95 107.52
N LYS A 662 76.25 -67.31 106.25
CA LYS A 662 77.16 -68.44 105.93
C LYS A 662 78.57 -68.19 106.47
N ARG A 663 79.13 -67.00 106.28
CA ARG A 663 80.42 -66.59 106.83
C ARG A 663 80.45 -66.71 108.36
N LYS A 664 79.40 -66.29 109.07
CA LYS A 664 79.27 -66.46 110.53
C LYS A 664 79.24 -67.93 110.95
N ILE A 665 78.52 -68.78 110.22
CA ILE A 665 78.51 -70.24 110.44
C ILE A 665 79.89 -70.85 110.21
N ASP A 666 80.61 -70.43 109.16
CA ASP A 666 81.94 -70.97 108.85
C ASP A 666 83.04 -70.46 109.79
N VAL A 667 82.88 -69.28 110.40
CA VAL A 667 83.72 -68.82 111.54
C VAL A 667 83.43 -69.70 112.77
N ALA A 668 82.16 -69.81 113.19
CA ALA A 668 81.79 -70.64 114.34
C ALA A 668 82.24 -72.11 114.20
N ARG A 669 82.22 -72.66 112.97
CA ARG A 669 82.76 -74.00 112.67
C ARG A 669 84.28 -74.10 112.86
N LYS A 670 85.05 -73.06 112.54
CA LYS A 670 86.50 -73.01 112.82
C LYS A 670 86.78 -72.91 114.31
N ASP A 671 85.97 -72.15 115.04
CA ASP A 671 86.11 -72.00 116.49
C ASP A 671 85.78 -73.31 117.22
N ILE A 672 84.76 -74.04 116.77
CA ILE A 672 84.43 -75.39 117.27
C ILE A 672 85.62 -76.37 117.13
N LEU A 673 86.44 -76.26 116.08
CA LEU A 673 87.63 -77.11 115.92
C LEU A 673 88.77 -76.79 116.91
N GLN A 674 88.75 -75.62 117.56
CA GLN A 674 89.71 -75.26 118.61
C GLN A 674 89.30 -75.80 119.99
N ILE A 675 88.01 -76.04 120.22
CA ILE A 675 87.48 -76.52 121.51
C ILE A 675 88.13 -77.85 121.95
N PRO A 676 88.31 -78.88 121.09
CA PRO A 676 89.03 -80.10 121.48
C PRO A 676 90.48 -79.84 121.90
N GLN A 677 91.22 -78.97 121.21
CA GLN A 677 92.61 -78.65 121.52
C GLN A 677 92.74 -77.93 122.86
N LEU A 678 91.84 -76.97 123.13
CA LEU A 678 91.74 -76.29 124.41
C LEU A 678 91.34 -77.27 125.53
N SER A 679 90.41 -78.19 125.28
CA SER A 679 90.01 -79.24 126.22
C SER A 679 91.19 -80.17 126.58
N SER A 680 91.93 -80.67 125.59
CA SER A 680 93.14 -81.47 125.82
C SER A 680 94.20 -80.70 126.63
N LYS A 681 94.38 -79.41 126.37
CA LYS A 681 95.33 -78.58 127.12
C LYS A 681 94.87 -78.29 128.56
N VAL A 682 93.56 -78.17 128.80
CA VAL A 682 92.98 -78.08 130.15
C VAL A 682 93.12 -79.40 130.91
N ILE A 683 93.08 -80.56 130.24
CA ILE A 683 93.36 -81.87 130.86
C ILE A 683 94.85 -81.94 131.24
N GLN A 684 95.77 -81.64 130.32
CA GLN A 684 97.22 -81.62 130.60
C GLN A 684 97.57 -80.71 131.79
N LEU A 685 97.01 -79.49 131.84
CA LEU A 685 97.22 -78.56 132.95
C LEU A 685 96.61 -79.05 134.29
N LYS A 686 95.60 -79.92 134.26
CA LYS A 686 95.08 -80.58 135.48
C LYS A 686 95.99 -81.73 135.93
N ASP A 687 96.50 -82.52 135.00
CA ASP A 687 97.43 -83.62 135.30
C ASP A 687 98.75 -83.06 135.88
N GLU A 688 99.26 -81.96 135.31
CA GLU A 688 100.40 -81.19 135.85
C GLU A 688 100.10 -80.62 137.25
N LEU A 689 98.91 -80.04 137.47
CA LEU A 689 98.49 -79.53 138.78
C LEU A 689 98.40 -80.64 139.84
N GLU A 690 97.94 -81.84 139.46
CA GLU A 690 97.92 -83.00 140.36
C GLU A 690 99.32 -83.53 140.69
N LEU A 691 100.29 -83.41 139.77
CA LEU A 691 101.68 -83.76 140.02
C LEU A 691 102.35 -82.75 140.96
N GLU A 692 102.15 -81.44 140.76
CA GLU A 692 102.66 -80.42 141.69
C GLU A 692 102.04 -80.56 143.08
N LYS A 693 100.73 -80.83 143.20
CA LYS A 693 100.09 -81.09 144.51
C LYS A 693 100.65 -82.31 145.25
N LYS A 694 101.11 -83.33 144.52
CA LYS A 694 101.78 -84.49 145.12
C LYS A 694 103.18 -84.13 145.66
N LYS A 695 103.89 -83.19 145.01
CA LYS A 695 105.14 -82.62 145.55
C LYS A 695 104.88 -81.67 146.73
N GLU A 696 103.84 -80.85 146.65
CA GLU A 696 103.39 -79.95 147.72
C GLU A 696 103.13 -80.75 149.01
N SER A 697 102.43 -81.88 148.91
CA SER A 697 102.20 -82.78 150.05
C SER A 697 103.49 -83.35 150.65
N GLN A 698 104.49 -83.71 149.83
CA GLN A 698 105.79 -84.21 150.29
C GLN A 698 106.61 -83.10 150.97
N LEU A 699 106.64 -81.91 150.37
CA LEU A 699 107.26 -80.72 150.97
C LEU A 699 106.54 -80.27 152.25
N SER A 700 105.24 -80.54 152.39
CA SER A 700 104.50 -80.31 153.64
C SER A 700 104.98 -81.23 154.77
N GLU A 701 105.18 -82.53 154.50
CA GLU A 701 105.75 -83.46 155.48
C GLU A 701 107.19 -83.09 155.87
N GLU A 702 107.98 -82.53 154.95
CA GLU A 702 109.29 -81.96 155.26
C GLU A 702 109.19 -80.66 156.10
N LEU A 703 108.23 -79.78 155.79
CA LEU A 703 107.98 -78.50 156.48
C LEU A 703 107.41 -78.64 157.89
N GLU A 704 106.67 -79.72 158.17
CA GLU A 704 106.07 -79.96 159.50
C GLU A 704 107.12 -80.32 160.60
N ASN A 705 108.40 -80.45 160.25
CA ASN A 705 109.50 -80.59 161.21
C ASN A 705 109.77 -79.25 161.95
N PRO A 706 109.37 -79.09 163.23
CA PRO A 706 109.10 -77.77 163.80
C PRO A 706 110.35 -77.13 164.45
N ASN A 707 111.48 -77.10 163.72
CA ASN A 707 112.80 -76.81 164.29
C ASN A 707 113.59 -75.68 163.58
N ASN A 708 112.90 -74.79 162.83
CA ASN A 708 113.54 -73.72 162.06
C ASN A 708 112.74 -72.39 162.14
N GLN A 709 113.36 -71.29 162.59
CA GLN A 709 112.65 -70.16 163.23
C GLN A 709 112.68 -68.80 162.47
N GLN A 710 112.89 -68.74 161.15
CA GLN A 710 113.37 -67.50 160.48
C GLN A 710 112.43 -66.68 159.53
N ARG A 711 111.10 -66.88 159.42
CA ARG A 711 110.30 -66.17 158.36
C ARG A 711 108.83 -65.77 158.66
N PHE A 712 108.51 -64.46 158.86
CA PHE A 712 107.26 -63.72 158.44
C PHE A 712 107.29 -62.18 158.75
N ARG A 713 106.56 -61.27 158.02
CA ARG A 713 106.11 -59.85 158.35
C ARG A 713 105.38 -59.06 157.20
N GLU A 714 104.56 -58.00 157.46
CA GLU A 714 103.71 -57.16 156.50
C GLU A 714 103.46 -55.63 156.91
N LEU A 715 102.78 -54.72 156.10
CA LEU A 715 102.16 -53.34 156.42
C LEU A 715 101.49 -52.47 155.23
N GLY A 716 100.76 -51.30 155.45
CA GLY A 716 99.96 -50.44 154.45
C GLY A 716 99.56 -48.90 154.73
N GLY A 717 98.65 -48.18 153.99
CA GLY A 717 98.27 -46.68 154.07
C GLY A 717 97.01 -46.08 153.28
N GLU A 718 96.68 -44.73 153.26
CA GLU A 718 95.34 -44.05 152.88
C GLU A 718 95.30 -42.50 152.36
N ASP A 719 94.12 -41.80 152.09
CA ASP A 719 93.87 -40.56 151.18
C ASP A 719 92.80 -39.38 151.58
N PRO A 720 92.50 -38.26 150.78
CA PRO A 720 91.84 -36.91 151.18
C PRO A 720 90.46 -36.31 150.55
N ASP A 721 90.24 -34.95 150.36
CA ASP A 721 88.95 -34.11 150.57
C ASP A 721 88.39 -33.00 149.53
N GLN A 722 87.37 -32.14 149.88
CA GLN A 722 86.21 -31.64 149.05
C GLN A 722 86.09 -30.17 148.50
N GLU A 723 86.49 -29.07 149.18
CA GLU A 723 86.08 -27.65 148.81
C GLU A 723 86.38 -27.20 147.36
N ALA A 724 87.34 -27.83 146.68
CA ALA A 724 87.81 -27.47 145.34
C ALA A 724 86.77 -27.67 144.21
N LEU A 725 85.60 -28.24 144.50
CA LEU A 725 84.54 -28.52 143.54
C LEU A 725 83.65 -27.30 143.22
N ASP A 726 83.17 -26.58 144.24
CA ASP A 726 82.10 -25.57 144.03
C ASP A 726 82.59 -24.34 143.25
N ALA A 727 83.83 -23.90 143.50
CA ALA A 727 84.47 -22.82 142.74
C ALA A 727 84.55 -23.11 141.22
N LYS A 728 84.49 -24.40 140.83
CA LYS A 728 84.53 -24.84 139.43
C LYS A 728 83.17 -24.80 138.75
N ILE A 729 82.08 -24.82 139.51
CA ILE A 729 80.69 -24.76 138.99
C ILE A 729 80.37 -23.34 138.53
N HIS A 730 80.65 -22.35 139.38
CA HIS A 730 80.24 -20.95 139.15
C HIS A 730 80.81 -20.34 137.85
N VAL A 731 82.01 -20.78 137.44
CA VAL A 731 82.71 -20.38 136.19
C VAL A 731 82.06 -20.96 134.92
N LEU A 732 81.28 -22.05 135.03
CA LEU A 732 80.61 -22.68 133.90
C LEU A 732 79.28 -21.98 133.56
N GLU A 733 78.59 -21.41 134.56
CA GLU A 733 77.30 -20.75 134.36
C GLU A 733 77.43 -19.41 133.62
N GLU A 734 78.45 -18.61 133.96
CA GLU A 734 78.76 -17.35 133.25
C GLU A 734 79.07 -17.59 131.77
N ARG A 735 79.83 -18.65 131.47
CA ARG A 735 80.08 -19.11 130.09
C ARG A 735 78.82 -19.54 129.35
N LEU A 736 77.79 -20.05 130.04
CA LEU A 736 76.54 -20.47 129.43
C LEU A 736 75.70 -19.28 128.96
N ASN A 737 75.64 -18.19 129.73
CA ASN A 737 74.85 -17.01 129.37
C ASN A 737 75.46 -16.23 128.20
N ASN A 738 76.79 -16.02 128.20
CA ASN A 738 77.51 -15.43 127.06
C ASN A 738 77.33 -16.24 125.75
N LYS A 739 76.96 -17.52 125.84
CA LYS A 739 76.64 -18.37 124.67
C LYS A 739 75.21 -18.22 124.14
N LYS A 740 74.28 -17.69 124.94
CA LYS A 740 72.87 -17.48 124.53
C LYS A 740 72.70 -16.18 123.74
N GLU A 741 73.37 -15.10 124.18
CA GLU A 741 73.33 -13.81 123.46
C GLU A 741 73.91 -13.94 122.04
N GLN A 742 75.04 -14.62 121.89
CA GLN A 742 75.68 -14.97 120.60
C GLN A 742 74.80 -15.84 119.66
N LEU A 743 73.68 -16.38 120.14
CA LEU A 743 72.73 -17.17 119.35
C LEU A 743 71.59 -16.27 118.86
N LEU A 744 71.02 -15.44 119.76
CA LEU A 744 70.02 -14.41 119.43
C LEU A 744 70.48 -13.44 118.34
N GLU A 745 71.73 -12.96 118.41
CA GLU A 745 72.31 -12.10 117.37
C GLU A 745 72.30 -12.77 115.97
N LYS A 746 72.50 -14.09 115.93
CA LYS A 746 72.59 -14.85 114.66
C LYS A 746 71.24 -15.19 114.08
N GLU A 747 70.22 -15.40 114.91
CA GLU A 747 68.84 -15.57 114.44
C GLU A 747 68.33 -14.28 113.80
N LEU A 748 68.59 -13.11 114.40
CA LEU A 748 68.26 -11.80 113.84
C LEU A 748 68.90 -11.54 112.46
N ILE A 749 70.19 -11.88 112.31
CA ILE A 749 70.90 -11.77 111.02
C ILE A 749 70.31 -12.73 109.97
N LEU A 750 69.85 -13.93 110.38
CA LEU A 750 69.25 -14.92 109.48
C LEU A 750 67.87 -14.46 108.97
N ASP A 751 67.08 -13.80 109.81
CA ASP A 751 65.80 -13.19 109.41
C ASP A 751 65.98 -12.02 108.43
N GLU A 752 67.01 -11.19 108.57
CA GLU A 752 67.31 -10.15 107.57
C GLU A 752 67.76 -10.74 106.22
N ILE A 753 68.65 -11.75 106.24
CA ILE A 753 69.17 -12.42 105.03
C ILE A 753 68.04 -13.16 104.29
N THR A 754 67.16 -13.86 105.00
CA THR A 754 66.02 -14.55 104.38
C THR A 754 65.06 -13.55 103.73
N ASN A 755 64.69 -12.47 104.42
CA ASN A 755 63.87 -11.39 103.87
C ASN A 755 64.47 -10.72 102.61
N LEU A 756 65.80 -10.51 102.58
CA LEU A 756 66.49 -10.02 101.38
C LEU A 756 66.46 -11.04 100.24
N SER A 757 66.69 -12.32 100.53
CA SER A 757 66.65 -13.41 99.53
C SER A 757 65.26 -13.60 98.92
N GLU A 758 64.19 -13.41 99.69
CA GLU A 758 62.81 -13.43 99.19
C GLU A 758 62.50 -12.26 98.26
N LYS A 759 62.94 -11.04 98.61
CA LYS A 759 62.75 -9.85 97.77
C LYS A 759 63.44 -10.02 96.41
N LEU A 760 64.66 -10.55 96.41
CA LEU A 760 65.40 -10.89 95.18
C LEU A 760 64.72 -12.02 94.39
N ARG A 761 64.18 -13.06 95.05
CA ARG A 761 63.39 -14.10 94.37
C ARG A 761 62.13 -13.55 93.71
N LYS A 762 61.40 -12.65 94.38
CA LYS A 762 60.19 -12.01 93.83
C LYS A 762 60.53 -11.16 92.60
N GLN A 763 61.54 -10.30 92.67
CA GLN A 763 62.03 -9.54 91.50
C GLN A 763 62.50 -10.43 90.33
N ALA A 764 63.15 -11.56 90.61
CA ALA A 764 63.57 -12.52 89.59
C ALA A 764 62.39 -13.29 88.94
N LEU A 765 61.27 -13.47 89.66
CA LEU A 765 60.03 -14.04 89.12
C LEU A 765 59.27 -13.01 88.27
N ASP A 766 59.16 -11.77 88.72
CA ASP A 766 58.48 -10.69 87.97
C ASP A 766 59.18 -10.41 86.63
N GLY A 767 60.52 -10.36 86.63
CA GLY A 767 61.31 -10.24 85.40
C GLY A 767 61.16 -11.42 84.42
N ARG A 768 60.71 -12.60 84.90
CA ARG A 768 60.52 -13.79 84.05
C ARG A 768 59.33 -13.64 83.10
N LEU A 769 58.29 -12.89 83.48
CA LEU A 769 57.15 -12.60 82.60
C LEU A 769 57.55 -11.63 81.47
N SER A 770 58.27 -10.56 81.81
CA SER A 770 58.74 -9.58 80.82
C SER A 770 59.72 -10.20 79.80
N THR A 771 60.57 -11.11 80.24
CA THR A 771 61.47 -11.87 79.36
C THR A 771 60.76 -12.94 78.52
N LEU A 772 59.64 -13.50 79.00
CA LEU A 772 58.76 -14.37 78.20
C LEU A 772 58.13 -13.57 77.04
N GLU A 773 57.47 -12.44 77.35
CA GLU A 773 56.88 -11.55 76.33
C GLU A 773 57.90 -11.10 75.28
N LEU A 774 59.13 -10.79 75.70
CA LEU A 774 60.21 -10.41 74.79
C LEU A 774 60.60 -11.57 73.87
N SER A 775 60.65 -12.80 74.40
CA SER A 775 60.91 -14.02 73.62
C SER A 775 59.79 -14.31 72.61
N GLU A 776 58.53 -14.15 73.00
CA GLU A 776 57.37 -14.30 72.10
C GLU A 776 57.39 -13.26 70.97
N LYS A 777 57.65 -11.99 71.29
CA LYS A 777 57.81 -10.91 70.30
C LYS A 777 58.99 -11.18 69.36
N VAL A 778 60.12 -11.69 69.86
CA VAL A 778 61.26 -12.11 69.03
C VAL A 778 60.90 -13.30 68.13
N ASN A 779 60.17 -14.29 68.63
CA ASN A 779 59.71 -15.42 67.83
C ASN A 779 58.70 -15.00 66.74
N GLU A 780 57.78 -14.08 67.04
CA GLU A 780 56.92 -13.44 66.03
C GLU A 780 57.74 -12.71 64.96
N PHE A 781 58.74 -11.92 65.35
CA PHE A 781 59.60 -11.23 64.39
C PHE A 781 60.43 -12.20 63.56
N GLN A 782 60.92 -13.31 64.13
CA GLN A 782 61.58 -14.38 63.37
C GLN A 782 60.63 -15.10 62.40
N ALA A 783 59.37 -15.33 62.78
CA ALA A 783 58.37 -15.91 61.89
C ALA A 783 58.05 -14.97 60.72
N LYS A 784 57.81 -13.69 61.01
CA LYS A 784 57.60 -12.62 60.01
C LYS A 784 58.81 -12.48 59.09
N LEU A 785 60.04 -12.57 59.61
CA LEU A 785 61.28 -12.61 58.82
C LEU A 785 61.35 -13.86 57.93
N LYS A 786 61.07 -15.06 58.45
CA LYS A 786 61.06 -16.30 57.66
C LYS A 786 60.05 -16.24 56.53
N ASP A 787 58.87 -15.66 56.75
CA ASP A 787 57.85 -15.49 55.72
C ASP A 787 58.18 -14.40 54.71
N LEU A 788 58.79 -13.30 55.15
CA LEU A 788 59.29 -12.26 54.24
C LEU A 788 60.45 -12.78 53.40
N THR A 789 61.38 -13.57 53.97
CA THR A 789 62.42 -14.25 53.19
C THR A 789 61.88 -15.34 52.28
N ARG A 790 60.80 -16.06 52.64
CA ARG A 790 60.13 -16.99 51.72
C ARG A 790 59.46 -16.26 50.55
N LYS A 791 58.79 -15.13 50.79
CA LYS A 791 58.25 -14.26 49.73
C LYS A 791 59.35 -13.66 48.86
N MET A 792 60.47 -13.24 49.45
CA MET A 792 61.64 -12.74 48.72
C MET A 792 62.31 -13.83 47.88
N MET A 793 62.44 -15.06 48.39
CA MET A 793 62.95 -16.20 47.61
C MET A 793 61.98 -16.60 46.49
N ALA A 794 60.67 -16.49 46.70
CA ALA A 794 59.67 -16.70 45.66
C ALA A 794 59.79 -15.64 44.55
N THR A 795 59.86 -14.35 44.87
CA THR A 795 60.02 -13.29 43.86
C THR A 795 61.40 -13.32 43.19
N ILE A 796 62.46 -13.74 43.89
CA ILE A 796 63.77 -14.03 43.27
C ILE A 796 63.69 -15.23 42.33
N ALA A 797 62.97 -16.30 42.67
CA ALA A 797 62.78 -17.46 41.81
C ALA A 797 61.92 -17.12 40.57
N GLU A 798 60.86 -16.31 40.73
CA GLU A 798 60.07 -15.75 39.64
C GLU A 798 60.94 -14.88 38.73
N LEU A 799 61.70 -13.92 39.28
CA LEU A 799 62.65 -13.11 38.52
C LEU A 799 63.71 -13.96 37.81
N SER A 800 64.21 -15.02 38.45
CA SER A 800 65.16 -15.96 37.83
C SER A 800 64.51 -16.74 36.68
N MET A 801 63.23 -17.11 36.80
CA MET A 801 62.47 -17.70 35.70
C MET A 801 62.24 -16.70 34.57
N TYR A 802 61.87 -15.45 34.86
CA TYR A 802 61.68 -14.40 33.85
C TYR A 802 62.99 -14.01 33.16
N GLN A 803 64.12 -14.02 33.87
CA GLN A 803 65.44 -13.85 33.27
C GLN A 803 65.81 -15.05 32.37
N ALA A 804 65.54 -16.29 32.82
CA ALA A 804 65.79 -17.48 32.02
C ALA A 804 64.89 -17.57 30.78
N THR A 805 63.62 -17.14 30.84
CA THR A 805 62.75 -17.06 29.65
C THR A 805 63.13 -15.89 28.75
N ALA A 806 63.52 -14.74 29.29
CA ALA A 806 64.05 -13.63 28.49
C ALA A 806 65.32 -14.04 27.74
N ILE A 807 66.27 -14.73 28.38
CA ILE A 807 67.48 -15.25 27.73
C ILE A 807 67.14 -16.28 26.65
N LYS A 808 66.16 -17.16 26.88
CA LYS A 808 65.70 -18.11 25.84
C LYS A 808 65.03 -17.41 24.66
N LEU A 809 64.14 -16.45 24.90
CA LEU A 809 63.50 -15.67 23.84
C LEU A 809 64.51 -14.80 23.08
N GLN A 810 65.56 -14.32 23.74
CA GLN A 810 66.70 -13.66 23.10
C GLN A 810 67.45 -14.65 22.19
N GLN A 811 67.73 -15.87 22.67
CA GLN A 811 68.38 -16.93 21.87
C GLN A 811 67.52 -17.35 20.67
N GLU A 812 66.23 -17.62 20.86
CA GLU A 812 65.28 -17.95 19.78
C GLU A 812 65.17 -16.81 18.75
N LYS A 813 65.16 -15.54 19.21
CA LYS A 813 65.19 -14.37 18.32
C LYS A 813 66.49 -14.32 17.52
N ASP A 814 67.64 -14.49 18.16
CA ASP A 814 68.94 -14.37 17.52
C ASP A 814 69.20 -15.58 16.57
N GLU A 815 68.70 -16.77 16.89
CA GLU A 815 68.63 -17.93 15.98
C GLU A 815 67.75 -17.64 14.75
N LEU A 816 66.54 -17.08 14.94
CA LEU A 816 65.66 -16.70 13.84
C LEU A 816 66.24 -15.57 12.98
N GLU A 817 66.91 -14.58 13.58
CA GLU A 817 67.63 -13.53 12.82
C GLU A 817 68.81 -14.11 12.02
N ASN A 818 69.52 -15.11 12.56
CA ASN A 818 70.55 -15.84 11.82
C ASN A 818 69.95 -16.64 10.65
N VAL A 819 68.84 -17.36 10.85
CA VAL A 819 68.13 -18.08 9.77
C VAL A 819 67.63 -17.11 8.69
N VAL A 820 67.11 -15.94 9.06
CA VAL A 820 66.69 -14.90 8.10
C VAL A 820 67.89 -14.30 7.36
N GLN A 821 69.03 -14.11 8.01
CA GLN A 821 70.26 -13.66 7.36
C GLN A 821 70.81 -14.72 6.39
N GLU A 822 70.82 -16.00 6.78
CA GLU A 822 71.26 -17.08 5.89
C GLU A 822 70.31 -17.22 4.69
N ALA A 823 68.99 -17.15 4.91
CA ALA A 823 67.99 -17.18 3.84
C ALA A 823 68.15 -16.02 2.85
N ARG A 824 68.50 -14.81 3.31
CA ARG A 824 68.87 -13.68 2.44
C ARG A 824 70.16 -13.97 1.66
N GLN A 825 71.22 -14.44 2.33
CA GLN A 825 72.48 -14.79 1.65
C GLN A 825 72.33 -15.95 0.64
N ARG A 826 71.36 -16.85 0.81
CA ARG A 826 70.97 -17.88 -0.16
C ARG A 826 70.20 -17.28 -1.34
N LEU A 827 69.24 -16.39 -1.06
CA LEU A 827 68.48 -15.65 -2.08
C LEU A 827 69.39 -14.79 -2.98
N ASP A 828 70.36 -14.07 -2.39
CA ASP A 828 71.35 -13.25 -3.11
C ASP A 828 72.23 -14.11 -4.04
N LYS A 829 72.44 -15.39 -3.69
CA LYS A 829 73.14 -16.39 -4.52
C LYS A 829 72.20 -17.12 -5.50
N SER A 830 70.96 -16.65 -5.66
CA SER A 830 69.90 -17.25 -6.48
C SER A 830 69.55 -18.70 -6.12
N LEU A 831 69.74 -19.09 -4.85
CA LEU A 831 69.37 -20.39 -4.31
C LEU A 831 68.05 -20.30 -3.51
N PRO A 832 67.32 -21.41 -3.31
CA PRO A 832 66.13 -21.45 -2.45
C PRO A 832 66.43 -20.92 -1.04
N PRO A 833 65.54 -20.10 -0.42
CA PRO A 833 65.83 -19.44 0.86
C PRO A 833 66.08 -20.40 2.02
N LEU A 834 65.43 -21.56 2.01
CA LEU A 834 65.57 -22.62 3.03
C LEU A 834 65.76 -23.97 2.32
N PRO A 835 66.59 -24.88 2.87
CA PRO A 835 66.82 -26.21 2.27
C PRO A 835 65.54 -27.06 2.20
N GLU A 836 64.56 -26.84 3.09
CA GLU A 836 63.27 -27.53 3.04
C GLU A 836 62.49 -27.24 1.75
N HIS A 837 62.62 -26.02 1.20
CA HIS A 837 62.00 -25.65 -0.09
C HIS A 837 62.74 -26.26 -1.28
N GLU A 838 64.05 -26.53 -1.16
CA GLU A 838 64.80 -27.32 -2.15
C GLU A 838 64.31 -28.77 -2.15
N ASP A 839 64.16 -29.38 -0.97
CA ASP A 839 63.56 -30.72 -0.83
C ASP A 839 62.09 -30.78 -1.27
N GLU A 840 61.32 -29.69 -1.13
CA GLU A 840 59.95 -29.60 -1.61
C GLU A 840 59.90 -29.47 -3.15
N TYR A 841 60.75 -28.64 -3.75
CA TYR A 841 60.91 -28.54 -5.20
C TYR A 841 61.37 -29.87 -5.81
N LEU A 842 62.36 -30.53 -5.20
CA LEU A 842 62.82 -31.86 -5.60
C LEU A 842 61.74 -32.93 -5.42
N ARG A 843 60.85 -32.81 -4.42
CA ARG A 843 59.66 -33.67 -4.29
C ARG A 843 58.65 -33.43 -5.41
N GLN A 844 58.36 -32.18 -5.78
CA GLN A 844 57.48 -31.86 -6.91
C GLN A 844 58.05 -32.36 -8.25
N GLN A 845 59.35 -32.18 -8.49
CA GLN A 845 60.03 -32.67 -9.69
C GLN A 845 60.03 -34.21 -9.76
N LYS A 846 60.30 -34.90 -8.65
CA LYS A 846 60.19 -36.37 -8.54
C LYS A 846 58.74 -36.86 -8.73
N ALA A 847 57.73 -36.08 -8.33
CA ALA A 847 56.33 -36.40 -8.57
C ALA A 847 55.94 -36.28 -10.06
N GLN A 848 56.44 -35.24 -10.77
CA GLN A 848 56.26 -35.13 -12.22
C GLN A 848 56.91 -36.29 -12.99
N ILE A 849 58.13 -36.69 -12.60
CA ILE A 849 58.82 -37.84 -13.22
C ILE A 849 58.01 -39.12 -13.03
N ARG A 850 57.57 -39.43 -11.80
CA ARG A 850 56.70 -40.59 -11.55
C ARG A 850 55.43 -40.56 -12.37
N TYR A 851 54.77 -39.41 -12.51
CA TYR A 851 53.55 -39.28 -13.32
C TYR A 851 53.78 -39.62 -14.81
N LEU A 852 54.94 -39.23 -15.36
CA LEU A 852 55.34 -39.58 -16.73
C LEU A 852 55.67 -41.08 -16.88
N GLU A 853 56.34 -41.67 -15.89
CA GLU A 853 56.65 -43.10 -15.85
C GLU A 853 55.38 -43.97 -15.71
N ASP A 854 54.48 -43.62 -14.80
CA ASP A 854 53.16 -44.24 -14.63
C ASP A 854 52.35 -44.21 -15.92
N ARG A 855 52.38 -43.06 -16.62
CA ARG A 855 51.70 -42.89 -17.92
C ARG A 855 52.31 -43.79 -19.00
N ARG A 856 53.64 -43.99 -19.00
CA ARG A 856 54.31 -44.90 -19.93
C ARG A 856 53.97 -46.37 -19.63
N GLN A 857 54.01 -46.78 -18.36
CA GLN A 857 53.65 -48.14 -17.94
C GLN A 857 52.18 -48.48 -18.20
N ARG A 858 51.26 -47.51 -18.15
CA ARG A 858 49.85 -47.71 -18.55
C ARG A 858 49.72 -48.01 -20.05
N LEU A 859 50.46 -47.29 -20.90
CA LEU A 859 50.48 -47.52 -22.35
C LEU A 859 51.13 -48.86 -22.71
N GLU A 860 52.23 -49.22 -22.05
CA GLU A 860 52.88 -50.54 -22.19
C GLU A 860 51.92 -51.68 -21.75
N LYS A 861 51.15 -51.49 -20.68
CA LYS A 861 50.10 -52.44 -20.26
C LYS A 861 48.91 -52.49 -21.21
N GLU A 862 48.44 -51.38 -21.76
CA GLU A 862 47.37 -51.40 -22.79
C GLU A 862 47.79 -52.12 -24.08
N GLN A 863 49.08 -52.12 -24.41
CA GLN A 863 49.60 -52.90 -25.54
C GLN A 863 49.67 -54.41 -25.19
N GLN A 864 50.14 -54.76 -24.00
CA GLN A 864 50.17 -56.16 -23.54
C GLN A 864 48.76 -56.75 -23.36
N ASP A 865 47.81 -55.98 -22.83
CA ASP A 865 46.42 -56.41 -22.65
C ASP A 865 45.67 -56.61 -23.97
N LYS A 866 46.15 -56.03 -25.08
CA LYS A 866 45.64 -56.27 -26.45
C LYS A 866 46.24 -57.51 -27.14
N MET A 867 47.20 -58.19 -26.50
CA MET A 867 47.82 -59.43 -27.03
C MET A 867 47.36 -60.71 -26.32
N PHE A 868 46.36 -60.64 -25.44
CA PHE A 868 45.78 -61.81 -24.75
C PHE A 868 44.41 -62.20 -25.32
N GLU A 869 44.18 -63.50 -25.53
CA GLU A 869 42.89 -64.01 -26.03
C GLU A 869 41.75 -63.98 -24.98
N PRO A 870 40.48 -63.92 -25.42
CA PRO A 870 39.39 -63.39 -24.58
C PRO A 870 38.87 -64.29 -23.44
N PHE A 871 39.32 -65.54 -23.35
CA PHE A 871 38.76 -66.55 -22.43
C PHE A 871 39.73 -67.00 -21.31
N SER A 872 40.56 -66.09 -20.82
CA SER A 872 41.41 -66.30 -19.63
C SER A 872 41.06 -65.34 -18.49
N CYS A 873 40.58 -65.87 -17.37
CA CYS A 873 40.21 -65.08 -16.20
C CYS A 873 41.45 -64.51 -15.49
N LYS A 874 41.74 -63.22 -15.69
CA LYS A 874 42.86 -62.51 -15.05
C LYS A 874 42.70 -62.47 -13.52
N THR A 875 43.57 -63.16 -12.80
CA THR A 875 43.63 -63.11 -11.33
C THR A 875 44.55 -61.99 -10.84
N MET A 876 44.03 -61.08 -10.02
CA MET A 876 44.81 -59.96 -9.46
C MET A 876 45.68 -60.32 -8.25
N ALA A 877 45.77 -61.61 -7.90
CA ALA A 877 46.58 -62.08 -6.77
C ALA A 877 48.06 -62.11 -7.15
N LYS A 878 48.88 -61.29 -6.48
CA LYS A 878 50.35 -61.37 -6.60
C LYS A 878 50.81 -62.79 -6.24
N GLN A 879 51.53 -63.44 -7.15
CA GLN A 879 52.03 -64.80 -6.97
C GLN A 879 52.98 -64.85 -5.76
N ARG A 880 52.75 -65.77 -4.82
CA ARG A 880 53.58 -65.87 -3.61
C ARG A 880 55.00 -66.30 -3.99
N VAL A 881 55.99 -65.57 -3.48
CA VAL A 881 57.40 -65.93 -3.60
C VAL A 881 57.65 -67.21 -2.79
N GLN A 882 57.85 -68.34 -3.46
CA GLN A 882 58.02 -69.64 -2.80
C GLN A 882 59.47 -69.96 -2.41
N GLN A 883 60.43 -69.16 -2.85
CA GLN A 883 61.87 -69.41 -2.75
C GLN A 883 62.60 -68.22 -2.14
N TYR A 884 63.70 -68.48 -1.44
CA TYR A 884 64.66 -67.46 -1.05
C TYR A 884 66.08 -67.87 -1.40
N ILE A 885 66.95 -66.87 -1.42
CA ILE A 885 68.40 -66.97 -1.61
C ILE A 885 69.02 -66.63 -0.25
N PRO A 886 69.77 -67.54 0.40
CA PRO A 886 70.56 -67.20 1.60
C PRO A 886 71.76 -66.34 1.23
N ASP A 887 72.10 -65.35 2.07
CA ASP A 887 73.21 -64.41 1.83
C ASP A 887 74.62 -64.96 2.16
N ASP A 888 74.72 -66.23 2.57
CA ASP A 888 75.98 -66.91 2.89
C ASP A 888 76.80 -67.19 1.61
N ASN A 889 77.77 -66.32 1.35
CA ASN A 889 78.62 -66.37 0.17
C ASN A 889 79.58 -67.58 0.19
N ILE A 890 79.43 -68.50 -0.78
CA ILE A 890 80.49 -69.06 -1.65
C ILE A 890 79.82 -69.99 -2.69
N GLY A 891 79.98 -69.67 -3.98
CA GLY A 891 79.41 -70.46 -5.09
C GLY A 891 77.95 -70.08 -5.44
N ALA A 892 77.54 -70.38 -6.68
CA ALA A 892 76.26 -69.92 -7.23
C ALA A 892 75.04 -70.45 -6.43
N PRO A 893 74.21 -69.58 -5.82
CA PRO A 893 73.16 -70.02 -4.92
C PRO A 893 71.94 -70.55 -5.69
N LEU A 894 71.63 -71.84 -5.50
CA LEU A 894 70.35 -72.39 -5.95
C LEU A 894 69.22 -71.88 -5.03
N PRO A 895 68.12 -71.33 -5.57
CA PRO A 895 66.97 -70.91 -4.78
C PRO A 895 66.38 -72.08 -3.99
N LYS A 896 66.21 -71.91 -2.67
CA LYS A 896 65.61 -72.94 -1.80
C LYS A 896 64.16 -72.59 -1.51
N ASN A 897 63.27 -73.55 -1.70
CA ASN A 897 61.86 -73.41 -1.34
C ASN A 897 61.72 -73.20 0.18
N TYR A 898 60.84 -72.29 0.59
CA TYR A 898 60.39 -72.25 1.99
C TYR A 898 59.70 -73.59 2.33
N GLY A 899 60.04 -74.17 3.48
CA GLY A 899 59.45 -75.42 3.96
C GLY A 899 58.00 -75.26 4.45
N LYS A 900 57.49 -76.26 5.19
CA LYS A 900 56.12 -76.22 5.78
C LYS A 900 55.85 -75.00 6.69
N GLN A 901 56.89 -74.28 7.11
CA GLN A 901 56.81 -73.01 7.82
C GLN A 901 57.31 -71.86 6.92
N ALA A 902 56.53 -71.52 5.89
CA ALA A 902 56.80 -70.34 5.08
C ALA A 902 56.45 -69.06 5.88
N PRO A 903 57.30 -68.02 5.89
CA PRO A 903 57.00 -66.76 6.57
C PRO A 903 55.67 -66.16 6.08
N PHE A 904 54.76 -65.87 7.00
CA PHE A 904 53.53 -65.15 6.67
C PHE A 904 53.87 -63.69 6.44
N TYR A 905 53.65 -63.19 5.22
CA TYR A 905 53.85 -61.78 4.89
C TYR A 905 52.90 -60.93 5.75
N PRO A 906 53.40 -60.03 6.62
CA PRO A 906 52.51 -59.19 7.43
C PRO A 906 51.64 -58.32 6.51
N PRO A 907 50.33 -58.16 6.80
CA PRO A 907 49.55 -57.11 6.15
C PRO A 907 50.17 -55.75 6.52
N GLU A 908 50.17 -54.82 5.56
CA GLU A 908 50.66 -53.47 5.81
C GLU A 908 49.90 -52.82 6.98
N SER A 909 50.63 -52.13 7.86
CA SER A 909 50.04 -51.54 9.06
C SER A 909 49.06 -50.43 8.69
N ASN A 910 47.77 -50.66 8.93
CA ASN A 910 46.73 -49.66 8.71
C ASN A 910 47.07 -48.37 9.48
N ALA A 911 47.37 -47.30 8.75
CA ALA A 911 47.91 -46.03 9.27
C ALA A 911 46.91 -45.16 10.09
N GLN A 912 45.90 -45.79 10.69
CA GLN A 912 44.81 -45.15 11.44
C GLN A 912 44.78 -45.48 12.95
N LEU A 913 45.75 -46.25 13.46
CA LEU A 913 45.92 -46.45 14.91
C LEU A 913 46.96 -45.48 15.50
N ARG A 914 46.51 -44.24 15.74
CA ARG A 914 47.15 -43.37 16.73
C ARG A 914 46.86 -43.92 18.15
N PHE A 915 47.69 -43.55 19.13
CA PHE A 915 47.65 -43.99 20.54
C PHE A 915 48.26 -45.38 20.86
N TYR A 916 49.57 -45.52 20.65
CA TYR A 916 50.42 -46.29 21.58
C TYR A 916 51.49 -45.36 22.18
N LYS A 917 51.61 -45.36 23.51
CA LYS A 917 52.54 -44.52 24.27
C LYS A 917 53.73 -45.39 24.68
N LYS A 918 54.94 -45.06 24.20
CA LYS A 918 56.15 -45.83 24.55
C LYS A 918 56.37 -45.82 26.07
N PRO A 919 56.76 -46.94 26.70
CA PRO A 919 57.10 -46.96 28.11
C PRO A 919 58.34 -46.10 28.36
N LYS A 920 58.33 -45.32 29.45
CA LYS A 920 59.55 -44.66 29.94
C LYS A 920 60.42 -45.69 30.64
N VAL A 921 61.68 -45.78 30.22
CA VAL A 921 62.73 -46.45 30.99
C VAL A 921 62.99 -45.62 32.25
N LYS A 922 63.16 -46.27 33.41
CA LYS A 922 63.66 -45.58 34.61
C LYS A 922 65.17 -45.41 34.48
N GLU A 923 65.67 -44.24 34.84
CA GLU A 923 67.11 -44.02 34.99
C GLU A 923 67.65 -44.87 36.14
N ILE A 924 68.91 -45.30 36.02
CA ILE A 924 69.61 -46.10 37.01
C ILE A 924 70.46 -45.14 37.84
N GLU A 925 70.21 -45.08 39.14
CA GLU A 925 71.03 -44.34 40.09
C GLU A 925 72.39 -45.05 40.26
N ILE A 926 73.47 -44.26 40.38
CA ILE A 926 74.85 -44.67 40.66
C ILE A 926 75.32 -43.87 41.88
#